data_AF-A0A496SVD0-F1
#
_entry.id   AF-A0A496SVD0-F1
#
_cell.length_a   1.000
_cell.length_b   1.000
_cell.length_c   1.000
_cell.angle_alpha   90.00
_cell.angle_beta   90.00
_cell.angle_gamma   90.00
#
_symmetry.space_group_name_H-M   'P 1'
#
loop_
_entity.id
_entity.type
_entity.pdbx_description
1 polymer ?
#
loop_
_entity_poly.entity_id
_entity_poly.type
_entity_poly.pdbx_seq_one_letter_code
_entity_poly.pdbx_strand_id
1 'polypeptide(L)'
;MLKDSSPEKWLYKEHTRVKHELLRKYLYVWVIKLGKFHRKVIFFDGFAGRGEYTDEKTGEVLTVGSPIIALRLADELLQLCEQKGRRPYFDKFICIAIEKDVENFRNLQTVVAREKENIKFKDKIDILLINNEFANVVTELVEQVGVKIAPSFFFIDPFGFSGVPFEAVKNILSLSRTEIFFTFMSRDINRFLELPQVEKHLDALYPTSEWREICKIRDWQERDRRLLNLYIKLLYEEAGVKYVWPFRVCMDEKYQTLYYLIHATNHFDGLKIMKDIMYKQGASGEFAWLGPKESFYRCQQKLFDDTIPSLKKYLLDRFKGETKTFIEILKETYADTRFVEQQYRQALKELEKAEKIEEKIRVKRVTSKTSRGLRGKDKIIFPKSNPVQMALLGASKTVLEKSQIKIYYKEYMLLDRTKRKMVSRVGDGSIIKRFDRTPVPKKKTDVVCPHFIELKWAYGCPYDCAWCYLKGTFRFRPEGTSPVVKPYEKTELHTRKFLEEVRTPEILNTGEIADSLMHEHVDIPFSKFIIPIFEEQNIHKVLFLTKSSNVKNLLEIEPHNQAIISFSLNAIPVAERWEKAPHVLKRIEAAKKVFDAGYEVRIRIDPMVPIENWQKYYLDLLEIIFENLTPERITLGSLRGLQSTINGCTDKTWVRYLKESSSWGKKIDFKTRYIMYSTLIQELKTTYKFDKVALCKETIQIWDALKMDYKKIRCNCIW
;
A
#
# COMPACT_ATOMS: atom_id res chain seq x y z
N MET A 1 -7.49 32.66 -19.83
CA MET A 1 -8.13 31.33 -19.65
C MET A 1 -8.90 31.01 -20.91
N LEU A 2 -8.95 29.75 -21.33
CA LEU A 2 -9.82 29.32 -22.45
C LEU A 2 -11.29 29.60 -22.10
N LYS A 3 -12.11 29.95 -23.10
CA LYS A 3 -13.56 30.07 -22.94
C LYS A 3 -14.14 28.73 -22.48
N ASP A 4 -15.25 28.74 -21.76
CA ASP A 4 -15.83 27.48 -21.25
C ASP A 4 -16.41 26.60 -22.35
N SER A 5 -16.78 27.21 -23.47
CA SER A 5 -17.17 26.52 -24.69
C SER A 5 -16.00 26.01 -25.55
N SER A 6 -14.74 26.30 -25.19
CA SER A 6 -13.57 25.87 -25.98
C SER A 6 -13.48 24.33 -26.05
N PRO A 7 -13.39 23.72 -27.25
CA PRO A 7 -13.33 22.27 -27.45
C PRO A 7 -12.25 21.56 -26.60
N GLU A 8 -11.10 22.20 -26.43
CA GLU A 8 -9.96 21.68 -25.64
C GLU A 8 -10.29 21.36 -24.17
N LYS A 9 -11.32 21.99 -23.58
CA LYS A 9 -11.82 21.68 -22.22
C LYS A 9 -12.64 20.39 -22.16
N TRP A 10 -13.13 19.93 -23.29
CA TRP A 10 -14.11 18.83 -23.42
C TRP A 10 -13.49 17.54 -23.97
N LEU A 11 -12.17 17.41 -23.89
CA LEU A 11 -11.46 16.15 -24.14
C LEU A 11 -11.77 15.16 -23.01
N TYR A 12 -12.24 13.96 -23.37
CA TYR A 12 -12.54 12.91 -22.39
C TYR A 12 -11.27 12.22 -21.89
N LYS A 13 -10.70 12.79 -20.82
CA LYS A 13 -9.48 12.30 -20.17
C LYS A 13 -9.78 11.21 -19.14
N GLU A 14 -8.78 10.41 -18.77
CA GLU A 14 -8.97 9.24 -17.89
C GLU A 14 -9.41 9.65 -16.47
N HIS A 15 -8.90 10.76 -15.93
CA HIS A 15 -9.38 11.31 -14.66
C HIS A 15 -10.87 11.69 -14.69
N THR A 16 -11.39 12.20 -15.82
CA THR A 16 -12.82 12.49 -16.00
C THR A 16 -13.64 11.20 -15.92
N ARG A 17 -13.15 10.11 -16.52
CA ARG A 17 -13.77 8.78 -16.42
C ARG A 17 -13.85 8.29 -14.97
N VAL A 18 -12.81 8.47 -14.17
CA VAL A 18 -12.79 8.06 -12.75
C VAL A 18 -13.90 8.76 -11.96
N LYS A 19 -14.05 10.07 -12.17
CA LYS A 19 -15.08 10.88 -11.53
C LYS A 19 -16.49 10.42 -11.90
N HIS A 20 -16.77 10.23 -13.18
CA HIS A 20 -18.06 9.70 -13.65
C HIS A 20 -18.34 8.29 -13.12
N GLU A 21 -17.32 7.44 -13.03
CA GLU A 21 -17.45 6.09 -12.50
C GLU A 21 -17.81 6.09 -11.00
N LEU A 22 -17.14 6.93 -10.20
CA LEU A 22 -17.45 7.11 -8.78
C LEU A 22 -18.87 7.67 -8.58
N LEU A 23 -19.23 8.71 -9.34
CA LEU A 23 -20.57 9.30 -9.34
C LEU A 23 -21.63 8.24 -9.63
N ARG A 24 -21.51 7.50 -10.74
CA ARG A 24 -22.48 6.47 -11.16
C ARG A 24 -22.62 5.39 -10.07
N LYS A 25 -21.52 4.87 -9.54
CA LYS A 25 -21.55 3.81 -8.51
C LYS A 25 -22.21 4.28 -7.23
N TYR A 26 -21.94 5.50 -6.79
CA TYR A 26 -22.54 6.04 -5.58
C TYR A 26 -24.02 6.35 -5.78
N LEU A 27 -24.36 7.08 -6.85
CA LEU A 27 -25.73 7.46 -7.17
C LEU A 27 -26.64 6.23 -7.32
N TYR A 28 -26.13 5.12 -7.88
CA TYR A 28 -26.87 3.87 -8.00
C TYR A 28 -27.35 3.35 -6.64
N VAL A 29 -26.44 3.29 -5.66
CA VAL A 29 -26.75 2.81 -4.31
C VAL A 29 -27.59 3.82 -3.55
N TRP A 30 -27.31 5.12 -3.72
CA TRP A 30 -28.02 6.21 -3.08
C TRP A 30 -29.50 6.24 -3.50
N VAL A 31 -29.79 6.20 -4.81
CA VAL A 31 -31.17 6.18 -5.33
C VAL A 31 -31.94 4.96 -4.84
N ILE A 32 -31.32 3.77 -4.83
CA ILE A 32 -31.98 2.57 -4.29
C ILE A 32 -32.34 2.75 -2.80
N LYS A 33 -31.39 3.24 -1.99
CA LYS A 33 -31.59 3.39 -0.55
C LYS A 33 -32.62 4.47 -0.23
N LEU A 34 -32.43 5.67 -0.76
CA LEU A 34 -33.29 6.81 -0.45
C LEU A 34 -34.64 6.69 -1.13
N GLY A 35 -34.68 6.26 -2.39
CA GLY A 35 -35.90 6.02 -3.16
C GLY A 35 -36.86 5.09 -2.42
N LYS A 36 -36.34 3.99 -1.86
CA LYS A 36 -37.15 3.00 -1.13
C LYS A 36 -37.96 3.62 0.03
N PHE A 37 -37.40 4.60 0.72
CA PHE A 37 -38.05 5.30 1.84
C PHE A 37 -38.72 6.62 1.43
N HIS A 38 -38.28 7.19 0.31
CA HIS A 38 -38.72 8.47 -0.22
C HIS A 38 -39.04 8.32 -1.69
N ARG A 39 -40.33 8.34 -2.02
CA ARG A 39 -40.80 8.12 -3.39
C ARG A 39 -40.36 9.18 -4.40
N LYS A 40 -39.83 10.31 -3.94
CA LYS A 40 -39.23 11.37 -4.76
C LYS A 40 -37.77 11.55 -4.34
N VAL A 41 -36.86 11.56 -5.31
CA VAL A 41 -35.43 11.86 -5.12
C VAL A 41 -34.96 12.87 -6.17
N ILE A 42 -33.99 13.71 -5.80
CA ILE A 42 -33.48 14.77 -6.65
C ILE A 42 -31.97 14.63 -6.81
N PHE A 43 -31.49 14.75 -8.04
CA PHE A 43 -30.08 14.84 -8.39
C PHE A 43 -29.82 16.25 -8.93
N PHE A 44 -28.89 16.97 -8.31
CA PHE A 44 -28.43 18.26 -8.80
C PHE A 44 -27.07 18.09 -9.45
N ASP A 45 -26.95 18.52 -10.70
CA ASP A 45 -25.70 18.70 -11.39
C ASP A 45 -25.40 20.20 -11.45
N GLY A 46 -24.51 20.66 -10.57
CA GLY A 46 -24.20 22.08 -10.41
C GLY A 46 -23.40 22.68 -11.56
N PHE A 47 -22.76 21.84 -12.37
CA PHE A 47 -21.91 22.21 -13.50
C PHE A 47 -22.12 21.18 -14.61
N ALA A 48 -23.32 21.18 -15.18
CA ALA A 48 -23.81 20.15 -16.08
C ALA A 48 -23.05 20.06 -17.40
N GLY A 49 -22.40 21.16 -17.81
CA GLY A 49 -21.63 21.16 -19.03
C GLY A 49 -22.48 21.14 -20.29
N ARG A 50 -21.81 20.79 -21.39
CA ARG A 50 -22.47 20.62 -22.69
C ARG A 50 -23.23 19.30 -22.87
N GLY A 51 -23.29 18.45 -21.85
CA GLY A 51 -24.06 17.19 -21.84
C GLY A 51 -23.35 15.96 -22.45
N GLU A 52 -22.35 16.13 -23.30
CA GLU A 52 -21.59 15.01 -23.91
C GLU A 52 -20.13 15.37 -24.22
N TYR A 53 -19.32 14.35 -24.43
CA TYR A 53 -17.92 14.45 -24.84
C TYR A 53 -17.79 13.81 -26.22
N THR A 54 -17.29 14.59 -27.18
CA THR A 54 -17.13 14.17 -28.58
C THR A 54 -15.65 14.11 -28.96
N ASP A 55 -15.31 13.23 -29.89
CA ASP A 55 -13.98 13.20 -30.50
C ASP A 55 -13.85 14.41 -31.44
N GLU A 56 -12.79 15.21 -31.26
CA GLU A 56 -12.59 16.43 -32.06
C GLU A 56 -12.30 16.15 -33.55
N LYS A 57 -11.79 14.95 -33.89
CA LYS A 57 -11.42 14.58 -35.27
C LYS A 57 -12.56 13.91 -36.00
N THR A 58 -13.32 13.06 -35.33
CA THR A 58 -14.41 12.28 -35.96
C THR A 58 -15.79 12.89 -35.72
N GLY A 59 -15.95 13.75 -34.72
CA GLY A 59 -17.25 14.27 -34.29
C GLY A 59 -18.13 13.24 -33.59
N GLU A 60 -17.62 12.02 -33.36
CA GLU A 60 -18.37 10.95 -32.71
C GLU A 60 -18.49 11.18 -31.21
N VAL A 61 -19.64 10.82 -30.64
CA VAL A 61 -19.87 10.89 -29.19
C VAL A 61 -19.06 9.80 -28.49
N LEU A 62 -18.00 10.20 -27.77
CA LEU A 62 -17.17 9.30 -26.96
C LEU A 62 -17.91 8.84 -25.71
N THR A 63 -18.55 9.77 -25.01
CA THR A 63 -19.36 9.46 -23.83
C THR A 63 -20.34 10.57 -23.49
N VAL A 64 -21.27 10.28 -22.58
CA VAL A 64 -22.26 11.24 -22.09
C VAL A 64 -21.83 11.86 -20.76
N GLY A 65 -22.27 13.09 -20.49
CA GLY A 65 -22.00 13.82 -19.26
C GLY A 65 -22.82 13.37 -18.06
N SER A 66 -22.53 13.94 -16.89
CA SER A 66 -23.16 13.61 -15.61
C SER A 66 -24.69 13.72 -15.56
N PRO A 67 -25.36 14.68 -16.24
CA PRO A 67 -26.83 14.73 -16.24
C PRO A 67 -27.42 13.48 -16.91
N ILE A 68 -26.86 13.09 -18.05
CA ILE A 68 -27.34 11.93 -18.82
C ILE A 68 -26.99 10.62 -18.11
N ILE A 69 -25.83 10.54 -17.46
CA ILE A 69 -25.46 9.39 -16.61
C ILE A 69 -26.53 9.17 -15.54
N ALA A 70 -27.00 10.24 -14.88
CA ALA A 70 -28.04 10.16 -13.86
C ALA A 70 -29.39 9.69 -14.43
N LEU A 71 -29.80 10.22 -15.59
CA LEU A 71 -31.04 9.81 -16.26
C LEU A 71 -31.01 8.32 -16.67
N ARG A 72 -29.93 7.88 -17.34
CA ARG A 72 -29.76 6.48 -17.77
C ARG A 72 -29.73 5.53 -16.57
N LEU A 73 -29.10 5.94 -15.47
CA LEU A 73 -29.09 5.16 -14.23
C LEU A 73 -30.47 5.03 -13.60
N ALA A 74 -31.26 6.11 -13.56
CA ALA A 74 -32.63 6.06 -13.04
C ALA A 74 -33.50 5.13 -13.90
N ASP A 75 -33.38 5.20 -15.22
CA ASP A 75 -34.10 4.33 -16.15
C ASP A 75 -33.68 2.85 -16.01
N GLU A 76 -32.37 2.58 -15.93
CA GLU A 76 -31.80 1.24 -15.67
C GLU A 76 -32.40 0.60 -14.41
N LEU A 77 -32.54 1.39 -13.32
CA LEU A 77 -33.12 0.91 -12.06
C LEU A 77 -34.61 0.57 -12.19
N LEU A 78 -35.38 1.36 -12.95
CA LEU A 78 -36.79 1.10 -13.19
C LEU A 78 -36.99 -0.13 -14.08
N GLN A 79 -36.19 -0.27 -15.14
CA GLN A 79 -36.19 -1.45 -16.00
C GLN A 79 -35.87 -2.72 -15.20
N LEU A 80 -34.88 -2.67 -14.30
CA LEU A 80 -34.53 -3.80 -13.44
C LEU A 80 -35.66 -4.20 -12.48
N CYS A 81 -36.44 -3.22 -11.99
CA CYS A 81 -37.62 -3.49 -11.18
C CYS A 81 -38.72 -4.17 -12.00
N GLU A 82 -39.02 -3.66 -13.20
CA GLU A 82 -40.02 -4.21 -14.12
C GLU A 82 -39.67 -5.65 -14.52
N GLN A 83 -38.44 -5.90 -14.98
CA GLN A 83 -37.94 -7.25 -15.34
C GLN A 83 -38.07 -8.26 -14.20
N LYS A 84 -37.97 -7.81 -12.95
CA LYS A 84 -38.06 -8.66 -11.76
C LYS A 84 -39.47 -8.71 -11.14
N GLY A 85 -40.46 -8.05 -11.74
CA GLY A 85 -41.81 -7.94 -11.20
C GLY A 85 -41.86 -7.25 -9.81
N ARG A 86 -40.93 -6.32 -9.55
CA ARG A 86 -40.80 -5.62 -8.25
C ARG A 86 -41.35 -4.21 -8.33
N ARG A 87 -41.89 -3.72 -7.22
CA ARG A 87 -42.25 -2.29 -7.09
C ARG A 87 -41.02 -1.41 -7.37
N PRO A 88 -41.15 -0.33 -8.15
CA PRO A 88 -40.10 0.67 -8.35
C PRO A 88 -39.55 1.21 -7.04
N TYR A 89 -38.24 1.47 -6.98
CA TYR A 89 -37.63 2.07 -5.78
C TYR A 89 -38.19 3.47 -5.51
N PHE A 90 -38.42 4.29 -6.53
CA PHE A 90 -39.00 5.63 -6.45
C PHE A 90 -40.20 5.76 -7.40
N ASP A 91 -41.05 6.76 -7.18
CA ASP A 91 -42.11 7.20 -8.11
C ASP A 91 -41.63 8.34 -9.00
N LYS A 92 -40.75 9.21 -8.49
CA LYS A 92 -40.20 10.35 -9.23
C LYS A 92 -38.70 10.54 -8.99
N PHE A 93 -37.95 10.61 -10.07
CA PHE A 93 -36.55 11.05 -10.10
C PHE A 93 -36.47 12.38 -10.85
N ILE A 94 -35.87 13.39 -10.23
CA ILE A 94 -35.70 14.70 -10.85
C ILE A 94 -34.20 15.00 -10.97
N CYS A 95 -33.73 15.20 -12.19
CA CYS A 95 -32.40 15.74 -12.47
C CYS A 95 -32.51 17.26 -12.66
N ILE A 96 -31.74 18.05 -11.92
CA ILE A 96 -31.64 19.50 -12.12
C ILE A 96 -30.22 19.76 -12.60
N ALA A 97 -30.08 20.22 -13.84
CA ALA A 97 -28.80 20.46 -14.48
C ALA A 97 -28.59 21.96 -14.70
N ILE A 98 -27.54 22.50 -14.10
CA ILE A 98 -27.21 23.92 -14.08
C ILE A 98 -25.99 24.14 -14.96
N GLU A 99 -26.10 25.05 -15.93
CA GLU A 99 -24.99 25.44 -16.80
C GLU A 99 -25.09 26.94 -17.09
N LYS A 100 -24.06 27.71 -16.71
CA LYS A 100 -24.07 29.17 -16.86
C LYS A 100 -23.71 29.63 -18.27
N ASP A 101 -22.86 28.88 -18.97
CA ASP A 101 -22.42 29.21 -20.31
C ASP A 101 -23.54 28.93 -21.32
N VAL A 102 -23.95 29.97 -22.05
CA VAL A 102 -25.10 29.91 -22.95
C VAL A 102 -24.89 28.92 -24.10
N GLU A 103 -23.67 28.76 -24.59
CA GLU A 103 -23.37 27.83 -25.69
C GLU A 103 -23.39 26.38 -25.20
N ASN A 104 -22.72 26.09 -24.08
CA ASN A 104 -22.78 24.77 -23.45
C ASN A 104 -24.23 24.42 -23.05
N PHE A 105 -25.00 25.38 -22.54
CA PHE A 105 -26.40 25.18 -22.18
C PHE A 105 -27.28 24.82 -23.39
N ARG A 106 -27.12 25.52 -24.52
CA ARG A 106 -27.84 25.18 -25.77
C ARG A 106 -27.48 23.77 -26.25
N ASN A 107 -26.21 23.37 -26.17
CA ASN A 107 -25.81 22.02 -26.52
C ASN A 107 -26.42 20.97 -25.58
N LEU A 108 -26.41 21.25 -24.27
CA LEU A 108 -27.03 20.41 -23.26
C LEU A 108 -28.53 20.20 -23.55
N GLN A 109 -29.26 21.25 -23.96
CA GLN A 109 -30.67 21.11 -24.36
C GLN A 109 -30.84 20.12 -25.52
N THR A 110 -30.01 20.21 -26.56
CA THR A 110 -30.03 19.30 -27.71
C THR A 110 -29.72 17.86 -27.30
N VAL A 111 -28.66 17.65 -26.52
CA VAL A 111 -28.26 16.32 -26.03
C VAL A 111 -29.35 15.72 -25.16
N VAL A 112 -29.91 16.49 -24.23
CA VAL A 112 -30.99 16.02 -23.34
C VAL A 112 -32.24 15.66 -24.12
N ALA A 113 -32.64 16.45 -25.13
CA ALA A 113 -33.78 16.12 -25.98
C ALA A 113 -33.57 14.79 -26.71
N ARG A 114 -32.37 14.58 -27.28
CA ARG A 114 -31.98 13.34 -27.96
C ARG A 114 -32.00 12.14 -27.02
N GLU A 115 -31.36 12.26 -25.86
CA GLU A 115 -31.20 11.15 -24.91
C GLU A 115 -32.49 10.80 -24.17
N LYS A 116 -33.37 11.78 -23.95
CA LYS A 116 -34.67 11.57 -23.31
C LYS A 116 -35.58 10.69 -24.16
N GLU A 117 -35.41 10.66 -25.47
CA GLU A 117 -36.15 9.74 -26.35
C GLU A 117 -35.79 8.27 -26.10
N ASN A 118 -34.57 7.99 -25.65
CA ASN A 118 -34.10 6.64 -25.35
C ASN A 118 -34.50 6.15 -23.95
N ILE A 119 -35.12 7.01 -23.12
CA ILE A 119 -35.57 6.66 -21.77
C ILE A 119 -36.93 5.97 -21.85
N LYS A 120 -37.04 4.77 -21.27
CA LYS A 120 -38.30 4.02 -21.27
C LYS A 120 -39.34 4.63 -20.34
N PHE A 121 -38.94 5.04 -19.14
CA PHE A 121 -39.85 5.53 -18.09
C PHE A 121 -39.91 7.06 -18.00
N LYS A 122 -40.26 7.72 -19.11
CA LYS A 122 -40.30 9.18 -19.23
C LYS A 122 -41.25 9.87 -18.24
N ASP A 123 -42.30 9.19 -17.79
CA ASP A 123 -43.28 9.68 -16.81
C ASP A 123 -42.69 9.82 -15.40
N LYS A 124 -41.67 9.01 -15.08
CA LYS A 124 -41.06 8.95 -13.74
C LYS A 124 -39.75 9.71 -13.62
N ILE A 125 -39.16 10.11 -14.74
CA ILE A 125 -37.84 10.74 -14.81
C ILE A 125 -37.99 12.12 -15.45
N ASP A 126 -37.82 13.16 -14.63
CA ASP A 126 -37.79 14.55 -15.09
C ASP A 126 -36.35 15.06 -15.15
N ILE A 127 -36.13 15.99 -16.07
CA ILE A 127 -34.93 16.81 -16.12
C ILE A 127 -35.33 18.28 -16.28
N LEU A 128 -34.79 19.12 -15.41
CA LEU A 128 -34.91 20.58 -15.45
C LEU A 128 -33.55 21.16 -15.80
N LEU A 129 -33.52 21.98 -16.86
CA LEU A 129 -32.31 22.65 -17.32
C LEU A 129 -32.39 24.12 -16.91
N ILE A 130 -31.37 24.61 -16.20
CA ILE A 130 -31.32 26.00 -15.71
C ILE A 130 -30.07 26.68 -16.27
N ASN A 131 -30.25 27.78 -17.02
CA ASN A 131 -29.15 28.62 -17.49
C ASN A 131 -28.89 29.75 -16.49
N ASN A 132 -28.11 29.47 -15.45
CA ASN A 132 -27.78 30.43 -14.40
C ASN A 132 -26.48 29.98 -13.71
N GLU A 133 -25.92 30.83 -12.85
CA GLU A 133 -24.81 30.43 -11.99
C GLU A 133 -25.30 29.53 -10.85
N PHE A 134 -24.48 28.53 -10.52
CA PHE A 134 -24.75 27.57 -9.46
C PHE A 134 -25.13 28.23 -8.12
N ALA A 135 -24.38 29.26 -7.71
CA ALA A 135 -24.61 29.96 -6.45
C ALA A 135 -25.99 30.64 -6.39
N ASN A 136 -26.45 31.22 -7.50
CA ASN A 136 -27.76 31.85 -7.60
C ASN A 136 -28.88 30.81 -7.44
N VAL A 137 -28.75 29.69 -8.16
CA VAL A 137 -29.73 28.59 -8.10
C VAL A 137 -29.82 28.00 -6.70
N VAL A 138 -28.69 27.85 -6.00
CA VAL A 138 -28.68 27.37 -4.61
C VAL A 138 -29.38 28.35 -3.67
N THR A 139 -29.15 29.66 -3.85
CA THR A 139 -29.79 30.71 -3.05
C THR A 139 -31.31 30.68 -3.24
N GLU A 140 -31.77 30.71 -4.50
CA GLU A 140 -33.19 30.61 -4.85
C GLU A 140 -33.81 29.31 -4.33
N LEU A 141 -33.11 28.18 -4.45
CA LEU A 141 -33.58 26.88 -3.96
C LEU A 141 -33.81 26.92 -2.45
N VAL A 142 -32.85 27.42 -1.69
CA VAL A 142 -32.92 27.46 -0.21
C VAL A 142 -34.03 28.40 0.26
N GLU A 143 -34.23 29.53 -0.42
CA GLU A 143 -35.35 30.44 -0.17
C GLU A 143 -36.71 29.75 -0.44
N GLN A 144 -36.81 28.98 -1.52
CA GLN A 144 -38.06 28.31 -1.91
C GLN A 144 -38.41 27.10 -1.04
N VAL A 145 -37.42 26.26 -0.71
CA VAL A 145 -37.66 25.01 0.04
C VAL A 145 -37.59 25.19 1.55
N GLY A 146 -37.03 26.30 2.03
CA GLY A 146 -36.69 26.50 3.43
C GLY A 146 -35.78 25.37 3.93
N VAL A 147 -36.19 24.68 4.99
CA VAL A 147 -35.39 23.59 5.61
C VAL A 147 -35.74 22.18 5.12
N LYS A 148 -36.78 22.00 4.30
CA LYS A 148 -37.30 20.68 3.90
C LYS A 148 -37.25 20.50 2.38
N ILE A 149 -36.45 19.53 1.95
CA ILE A 149 -36.36 19.10 0.56
C ILE A 149 -36.50 17.58 0.48
N ALA A 150 -36.91 17.06 -0.68
CA ALA A 150 -36.76 15.63 -0.96
C ALA A 150 -35.27 15.26 -0.89
N PRO A 151 -34.90 14.01 -0.59
CA PRO A 151 -33.49 13.62 -0.58
C PRO A 151 -32.81 14.08 -1.86
N SER A 152 -31.72 14.83 -1.70
CA SER A 152 -31.07 15.53 -2.79
C SER A 152 -29.57 15.26 -2.77
N PHE A 153 -29.03 14.83 -3.91
CA PHE A 153 -27.60 14.61 -4.08
C PHE A 153 -27.04 15.67 -5.03
N PHE A 154 -26.12 16.49 -4.53
CA PHE A 154 -25.50 17.58 -5.27
C PHE A 154 -24.13 17.16 -5.77
N PHE A 155 -23.98 17.04 -7.09
CA PHE A 155 -22.71 16.91 -7.76
C PHE A 155 -22.22 18.30 -8.18
N ILE A 156 -21.07 18.72 -7.66
CA ILE A 156 -20.51 20.06 -7.84
C ILE A 156 -19.14 19.91 -8.50
N ASP A 157 -19.05 20.15 -9.80
CA ASP A 157 -17.87 19.80 -10.61
C ASP A 157 -17.40 20.95 -11.51
N PRO A 158 -16.87 22.03 -10.94
CA PRO A 158 -16.41 23.17 -11.74
C PRO A 158 -15.12 22.84 -12.51
N PHE A 159 -14.92 23.46 -13.68
CA PHE A 159 -13.65 23.38 -14.44
C PHE A 159 -12.47 24.08 -13.76
N GLY A 160 -12.70 24.83 -12.68
CA GLY A 160 -11.69 25.54 -11.88
C GLY A 160 -12.23 25.80 -10.47
N PHE A 161 -11.63 26.69 -9.70
CA PHE A 161 -12.10 26.99 -8.33
C PHE A 161 -13.09 28.17 -8.25
N SER A 162 -13.34 28.87 -9.36
CA SER A 162 -14.33 29.95 -9.43
C SER A 162 -15.75 29.41 -9.53
N GLY A 163 -16.71 30.07 -8.86
CA GLY A 163 -18.15 29.79 -9.02
C GLY A 163 -18.77 28.85 -7.99
N VAL A 164 -17.99 28.41 -6.99
CA VAL A 164 -18.49 27.63 -5.84
C VAL A 164 -18.11 28.36 -4.54
N PRO A 165 -18.88 29.37 -4.11
CA PRO A 165 -18.66 29.98 -2.81
C PRO A 165 -18.97 28.97 -1.69
N PHE A 166 -18.18 29.02 -0.62
CA PHE A 166 -18.37 28.18 0.56
C PHE A 166 -19.77 28.35 1.15
N GLU A 167 -20.33 29.55 1.07
CA GLU A 167 -21.69 29.84 1.54
C GLU A 167 -22.75 29.00 0.82
N ALA A 168 -22.62 28.77 -0.49
CA ALA A 168 -23.54 27.89 -1.21
C ALA A 168 -23.41 26.43 -0.73
N VAL A 169 -22.19 25.96 -0.46
CA VAL A 169 -21.93 24.62 0.08
C VAL A 169 -22.53 24.47 1.48
N LYS A 170 -22.34 25.47 2.34
CA LYS A 170 -22.93 25.56 3.69
C LYS A 170 -24.45 25.53 3.63
N ASN A 171 -25.05 26.33 2.75
CA ASN A 171 -26.50 26.39 2.57
C ASN A 171 -27.08 25.05 2.12
N ILE A 172 -26.43 24.34 1.18
CA ILE A 172 -26.87 23.00 0.78
C ILE A 172 -26.80 22.01 1.95
N LEU A 173 -25.71 22.02 2.71
CA LEU A 173 -25.51 21.09 3.83
C LEU A 173 -26.41 21.38 5.04
N SER A 174 -26.95 22.60 5.13
CA SER A 174 -27.97 22.97 6.13
C SER A 174 -29.33 22.33 5.86
N LEU A 175 -29.62 21.97 4.61
CA LEU A 175 -30.88 21.34 4.22
C LEU A 175 -30.96 19.89 4.74
N SER A 176 -32.17 19.44 5.09
CA SER A 176 -32.34 18.06 5.52
C SER A 176 -32.12 17.08 4.36
N ARG A 177 -31.43 15.97 4.62
CA ARG A 177 -31.25 14.84 3.67
C ARG A 177 -30.52 15.21 2.37
N THR A 178 -29.61 16.17 2.46
CA THR A 178 -28.70 16.53 1.37
C THR A 178 -27.33 15.90 1.55
N GLU A 179 -26.67 15.65 0.43
CA GLU A 179 -25.29 15.19 0.36
C GLU A 179 -24.59 15.89 -0.80
N ILE A 180 -23.29 16.16 -0.65
CA ILE A 180 -22.48 16.82 -1.66
C ILE A 180 -21.37 15.88 -2.14
N PHE A 181 -21.13 15.87 -3.43
CA PHE A 181 -19.92 15.33 -4.04
C PHE A 181 -19.26 16.40 -4.90
N PHE A 182 -18.14 16.92 -4.41
CA PHE A 182 -17.52 18.15 -4.88
C PHE A 182 -16.11 17.92 -5.42
N THR A 183 -15.84 18.44 -6.61
CA THR A 183 -14.49 18.46 -7.20
C THR A 183 -13.73 19.69 -6.72
N PHE A 184 -12.82 19.48 -5.78
CA PHE A 184 -11.94 20.50 -5.24
C PHE A 184 -10.67 20.63 -6.10
N MET A 185 -10.62 21.66 -6.95
CA MET A 185 -9.60 21.90 -7.98
C MET A 185 -8.27 22.44 -7.41
N SER A 186 -7.63 21.63 -6.56
CA SER A 186 -6.45 22.03 -5.78
C SER A 186 -5.24 22.46 -6.63
N ARG A 187 -5.02 21.84 -7.80
CA ARG A 187 -3.93 22.24 -8.70
C ARG A 187 -4.11 23.66 -9.20
N ASP A 188 -5.32 24.02 -9.60
CA ASP A 188 -5.59 25.33 -10.18
C ASP A 188 -5.50 26.40 -9.10
N ILE A 189 -5.93 26.09 -7.87
CA ILE A 189 -5.66 26.93 -6.70
C ILE A 189 -4.15 27.17 -6.58
N ASN A 190 -3.35 26.11 -6.49
CA ASN A 190 -1.88 26.19 -6.36
C ASN A 190 -1.18 26.93 -7.51
N ARG A 191 -1.71 26.86 -8.73
CA ARG A 191 -1.09 27.45 -9.94
C ARG A 191 -1.32 28.95 -10.04
N PHE A 192 -2.45 29.45 -9.54
CA PHE A 192 -2.89 30.83 -9.78
C PHE A 192 -2.86 31.72 -8.53
N LEU A 193 -2.15 31.30 -7.46
CA LEU A 193 -2.06 32.02 -6.18
C LEU A 193 -1.45 33.43 -6.26
N GLU A 194 -0.62 33.71 -7.27
CA GLU A 194 0.11 34.99 -7.40
C GLU A 194 -0.67 36.07 -8.17
N LEU A 195 -1.89 35.76 -8.66
CA LEU A 195 -2.69 36.68 -9.46
C LEU A 195 -3.72 37.43 -8.60
N PRO A 196 -3.71 38.77 -8.52
CA PRO A 196 -4.64 39.55 -7.70
C PRO A 196 -6.13 39.29 -8.00
N GLN A 197 -6.45 38.97 -9.26
CA GLN A 197 -7.80 38.66 -9.71
C GLN A 197 -8.38 37.35 -9.14
N VAL A 198 -7.54 36.49 -8.52
CA VAL A 198 -7.93 35.19 -7.98
C VAL A 198 -8.32 35.26 -6.50
N GLU A 199 -7.85 36.27 -5.79
CA GLU A 199 -8.07 36.44 -4.34
C GLU A 199 -9.57 36.48 -3.99
N LYS A 200 -10.40 37.17 -4.78
CA LYS A 200 -11.86 37.22 -4.58
C LYS A 200 -12.52 35.84 -4.62
N HIS A 201 -12.02 34.94 -5.47
CA HIS A 201 -12.55 33.58 -5.58
C HIS A 201 -12.04 32.68 -4.44
N LEU A 202 -10.83 32.90 -3.95
CA LEU A 202 -10.30 32.19 -2.78
C LEU A 202 -10.99 32.64 -1.50
N ASP A 203 -11.30 33.92 -1.34
CA ASP A 203 -12.12 34.43 -0.23
C ASP A 203 -13.54 33.87 -0.27
N ALA A 204 -14.11 33.69 -1.48
CA ALA A 204 -15.40 33.03 -1.62
C ALA A 204 -15.32 31.54 -1.27
N LEU A 205 -14.23 30.85 -1.62
CA LEU A 205 -14.04 29.41 -1.36
C LEU A 205 -13.63 29.10 0.09
N TYR A 206 -12.94 30.04 0.75
CA TYR A 206 -12.47 29.94 2.11
C TYR A 206 -12.96 31.16 2.91
N PRO A 207 -13.98 31.01 3.77
CA PRO A 207 -14.49 32.09 4.64
C PRO A 207 -13.54 32.46 5.79
N THR A 208 -12.22 32.47 5.56
CA THR A 208 -11.18 32.77 6.54
C THR A 208 -9.94 33.32 5.84
N SER A 209 -9.12 34.11 6.52
CA SER A 209 -7.84 34.58 5.97
C SER A 209 -6.70 33.56 6.10
N GLU A 210 -6.91 32.43 6.81
CA GLU A 210 -5.89 31.39 7.03
C GLU A 210 -5.25 30.87 5.73
N TRP A 211 -6.01 30.84 4.63
CA TRP A 211 -5.50 30.37 3.34
C TRP A 211 -4.35 31.24 2.81
N ARG A 212 -4.30 32.54 3.15
CA ARG A 212 -3.25 33.47 2.71
C ARG A 212 -1.88 33.07 3.27
N GLU A 213 -1.83 32.63 4.53
CA GLU A 213 -0.58 32.13 5.14
C GLU A 213 -0.15 30.79 4.55
N ILE A 214 -1.11 29.89 4.28
CA ILE A 214 -0.84 28.61 3.63
C ILE A 214 -0.24 28.83 2.22
N CYS A 215 -0.67 29.87 1.52
CA CYS A 215 -0.17 30.20 0.18
C CYS A 215 1.31 30.59 0.14
N LYS A 216 1.86 31.10 1.26
CA LYS A 216 3.29 31.46 1.39
C LYS A 216 4.22 30.23 1.46
N ILE A 217 3.68 29.03 1.68
CA ILE A 217 4.46 27.79 1.76
C ILE A 217 5.05 27.47 0.38
N ARG A 218 6.37 27.27 0.32
CA ARG A 218 7.10 26.95 -0.92
C ARG A 218 6.91 25.52 -1.39
N ASP A 219 6.78 24.57 -0.46
CA ASP A 219 6.53 23.17 -0.80
C ASP A 219 5.09 23.00 -1.27
N TRP A 220 4.93 22.63 -2.55
CA TRP A 220 3.62 22.46 -3.16
C TRP A 220 2.81 21.32 -2.53
N GLN A 221 3.46 20.25 -2.05
CA GLN A 221 2.76 19.09 -1.49
C GLN A 221 2.18 19.44 -0.12
N GLU A 222 2.98 20.11 0.70
CA GLU A 222 2.55 20.58 2.01
C GLU A 222 1.45 21.64 1.88
N ARG A 223 1.58 22.56 0.91
CA ARG A 223 0.56 23.58 0.62
C ARG A 223 -0.75 22.96 0.17
N ASP A 224 -0.72 22.03 -0.79
CA ASP A 224 -1.87 21.27 -1.29
C ASP A 224 -2.61 20.54 -0.15
N ARG A 225 -1.86 19.88 0.73
CA ARG A 225 -2.40 19.18 1.91
C ARG A 225 -3.06 20.15 2.91
N ARG A 226 -2.43 21.29 3.20
CA ARG A 226 -2.98 22.27 4.14
C ARG A 226 -4.21 22.98 3.61
N LEU A 227 -4.26 23.29 2.31
CA LEU A 227 -5.44 23.89 1.68
C LEU A 227 -6.65 22.94 1.70
N LEU A 228 -6.42 21.65 1.43
CA LEU A 228 -7.46 20.63 1.57
C LEU A 228 -7.94 20.52 3.03
N ASN A 229 -7.01 20.42 3.98
CA ASN A 229 -7.33 20.27 5.40
C ASN A 229 -8.08 21.50 5.93
N LEU A 230 -7.73 22.71 5.48
CA LEU A 230 -8.46 23.91 5.81
C LEU A 230 -9.90 23.86 5.30
N TYR A 231 -10.12 23.44 4.05
CA TYR A 231 -11.46 23.32 3.50
C TYR A 231 -12.30 22.28 4.27
N ILE A 232 -11.71 21.12 4.59
CA ILE A 232 -12.36 20.07 5.39
C ILE A 232 -12.68 20.58 6.80
N LYS A 233 -11.75 21.29 7.45
CA LYS A 233 -11.97 21.93 8.76
C LYS A 233 -13.20 22.86 8.71
N LEU A 234 -13.29 23.72 7.70
CA LEU A 234 -14.42 24.63 7.53
C LEU A 234 -15.74 23.88 7.28
N LEU A 235 -15.75 22.78 6.53
CA LEU A 235 -16.95 21.96 6.38
C LEU A 235 -17.47 21.43 7.72
N TYR A 236 -16.58 21.05 8.64
CA TYR A 236 -16.96 20.62 9.98
C TYR A 236 -17.41 21.78 10.87
N GLU A 237 -16.62 22.85 10.93
CA GLU A 237 -16.81 23.97 11.87
C GLU A 237 -17.94 24.92 11.43
N GLU A 238 -17.97 25.29 10.15
CA GLU A 238 -18.88 26.31 9.61
C GLU A 238 -20.15 25.72 8.98
N ALA A 239 -20.03 24.58 8.29
CA ALA A 239 -21.17 23.91 7.66
C ALA A 239 -21.82 22.82 8.52
N GLY A 240 -21.18 22.45 9.64
CA GLY A 240 -21.73 21.50 10.61
C GLY A 240 -21.96 20.09 10.06
N VAL A 241 -21.27 19.72 8.96
CA VAL A 241 -21.44 18.39 8.35
C VAL A 241 -20.80 17.31 9.21
N LYS A 242 -21.46 16.16 9.35
CA LYS A 242 -20.97 15.09 10.24
C LYS A 242 -19.82 14.28 9.66
N TYR A 243 -19.78 14.11 8.34
CA TYR A 243 -18.81 13.24 7.69
C TYR A 243 -18.32 13.86 6.39
N VAL A 244 -17.00 13.90 6.23
CA VAL A 244 -16.31 14.34 5.01
C VAL A 244 -15.28 13.28 4.65
N TRP A 245 -15.18 12.94 3.36
CA TRP A 245 -14.15 12.04 2.87
C TRP A 245 -13.56 12.51 1.54
N PRO A 246 -12.26 12.87 1.50
CA PRO A 246 -11.58 13.25 0.26
C PRO A 246 -11.01 12.03 -0.47
N PHE A 247 -11.01 12.08 -1.80
CA PHE A 247 -10.38 11.12 -2.69
C PHE A 247 -9.46 11.83 -3.68
N ARG A 248 -8.17 11.52 -3.64
CA ARG A 248 -7.17 12.22 -4.46
C ARG A 248 -7.19 11.73 -5.90
N VAL A 249 -7.13 12.63 -6.88
CA VAL A 249 -7.01 12.27 -8.29
C VAL A 249 -5.78 12.96 -8.88
N CYS A 250 -4.82 12.17 -9.35
CA CYS A 250 -3.61 12.65 -10.03
C CYS A 250 -3.85 12.87 -11.53
N MET A 251 -2.88 13.47 -12.21
CA MET A 251 -2.89 13.58 -13.67
C MET A 251 -2.72 12.22 -14.35
N ASP A 252 -3.20 12.12 -15.60
CA ASP A 252 -3.10 10.90 -16.40
C ASP A 252 -1.64 10.52 -16.72
N GLU A 253 -0.75 11.51 -16.80
CA GLU A 253 0.62 11.36 -17.29
C GLU A 253 1.71 11.62 -16.23
N LYS A 254 1.35 12.15 -15.05
CA LYS A 254 2.31 12.55 -14.01
C LYS A 254 1.75 12.27 -12.61
N TYR A 255 2.61 11.85 -11.68
CA TYR A 255 2.32 11.76 -10.24
C TYR A 255 2.22 13.15 -9.59
N GLN A 256 1.22 13.92 -10.00
CA GLN A 256 0.89 15.23 -9.46
C GLN A 256 -0.62 15.30 -9.22
N THR A 257 -1.04 15.78 -8.05
CA THR A 257 -2.46 15.97 -7.72
C THR A 257 -3.07 16.94 -8.73
N LEU A 258 -4.18 16.52 -9.34
CA LEU A 258 -5.01 17.34 -10.22
C LEU A 258 -6.14 18.00 -9.41
N TYR A 259 -6.92 17.19 -8.72
CA TYR A 259 -8.00 17.62 -7.82
C TYR A 259 -8.28 16.57 -6.74
N TYR A 260 -9.10 16.96 -5.76
CA TYR A 260 -9.70 16.05 -4.79
C TYR A 260 -11.20 15.94 -5.03
N LEU A 261 -11.75 14.74 -4.97
CA LEU A 261 -13.20 14.51 -4.92
C LEU A 261 -13.62 14.39 -3.46
N ILE A 262 -14.37 15.37 -2.96
CA ILE A 262 -14.79 15.47 -1.56
C ILE A 262 -16.26 15.04 -1.48
N HIS A 263 -16.53 13.98 -0.73
CA HIS A 263 -17.91 13.61 -0.37
C HIS A 263 -18.24 14.12 1.03
N ALA A 264 -19.32 14.87 1.16
CA ALA A 264 -19.80 15.43 2.42
C ALA A 264 -21.24 14.98 2.67
N THR A 265 -21.50 14.42 3.86
CA THR A 265 -22.80 13.84 4.21
C THR A 265 -23.06 13.89 5.71
N ASN A 266 -24.34 14.04 6.08
CA ASN A 266 -24.79 13.97 7.46
C ASN A 266 -25.19 12.55 7.89
N HIS A 267 -25.06 11.55 7.01
CA HIS A 267 -25.49 10.19 7.27
C HIS A 267 -24.35 9.18 7.15
N PHE A 268 -24.16 8.38 8.21
CA PHE A 268 -23.07 7.40 8.31
C PHE A 268 -23.04 6.39 7.15
N ASP A 269 -24.20 5.90 6.70
CA ASP A 269 -24.24 4.97 5.57
C ASP A 269 -23.77 5.63 4.26
N GLY A 270 -23.94 6.95 4.12
CA GLY A 270 -23.44 7.69 2.97
C GLY A 270 -21.92 7.66 2.94
N LEU A 271 -21.29 8.07 4.05
CA LEU A 271 -19.83 8.00 4.25
C LEU A 271 -19.34 6.58 3.94
N LYS A 272 -19.99 5.58 4.55
CA LYS A 272 -19.56 4.19 4.46
C LYS A 272 -19.56 3.68 3.02
N ILE A 273 -20.66 3.92 2.29
CA ILE A 273 -20.80 3.47 0.90
C ILE A 273 -19.80 4.19 0.01
N MET A 274 -19.70 5.52 0.12
CA MET A 274 -18.79 6.29 -0.73
C MET A 274 -17.35 5.86 -0.50
N LYS A 275 -16.93 5.76 0.76
CA LYS A 275 -15.60 5.32 1.14
C LYS A 275 -15.31 3.90 0.61
N ASP A 276 -16.25 2.96 0.71
CA ASP A 276 -16.07 1.61 0.14
C ASP A 276 -15.91 1.62 -1.39
N ILE A 277 -16.68 2.47 -2.08
CA ILE A 277 -16.59 2.63 -3.54
C ILE A 277 -15.24 3.23 -3.92
N MET A 278 -14.85 4.33 -3.28
CA MET A 278 -13.56 5.00 -3.47
C MET A 278 -12.38 4.06 -3.20
N TYR A 279 -12.43 3.25 -2.14
CA TYR A 279 -11.38 2.28 -1.84
C TYR A 279 -11.22 1.22 -2.94
N LYS A 280 -12.34 0.72 -3.49
CA LYS A 280 -12.32 -0.27 -4.57
C LYS A 280 -11.82 0.31 -5.89
N GLN A 281 -12.03 1.61 -6.11
CA GLN A 281 -11.68 2.30 -7.35
C GLN A 281 -10.30 2.96 -7.33
N GLY A 282 -9.78 3.23 -6.13
CA GLY A 282 -8.45 3.79 -5.92
C GLY A 282 -7.32 2.76 -6.03
N ALA A 283 -6.09 3.26 -5.97
CA ALA A 283 -4.92 2.45 -5.73
C ALA A 283 -5.02 1.80 -4.34
N SER A 284 -4.58 0.55 -4.24
CA SER A 284 -4.68 -0.25 -3.02
C SER A 284 -4.12 0.49 -1.80
N GLY A 285 -4.99 0.88 -0.87
CA GLY A 285 -4.63 1.54 0.39
C GLY A 285 -4.61 3.08 0.38
N GLU A 286 -4.72 3.72 -0.79
CA GLU A 286 -4.39 5.14 -0.91
C GLU A 286 -5.58 6.09 -1.01
N PHE A 287 -6.83 5.58 -1.16
CA PHE A 287 -8.01 6.42 -1.47
C PHE A 287 -7.69 7.48 -2.53
N ALA A 288 -7.00 7.04 -3.57
CA ALA A 288 -6.49 7.91 -4.60
C ALA A 288 -6.45 7.20 -5.95
N TRP A 289 -6.71 7.93 -7.02
CA TRP A 289 -6.39 7.50 -8.38
C TRP A 289 -5.08 8.16 -8.82
N LEU A 290 -4.09 7.35 -9.20
CA LEU A 290 -2.70 7.79 -9.41
C LEU A 290 -2.26 7.79 -10.89
N GLY A 291 -3.20 7.65 -11.84
CA GLY A 291 -2.88 7.56 -13.27
C GLY A 291 -2.62 6.13 -13.80
N PRO A 292 -2.85 5.86 -15.11
CA PRO A 292 -2.64 4.56 -15.73
C PRO A 292 -1.19 4.33 -16.23
N LYS A 293 -0.50 5.39 -16.68
CA LYS A 293 0.87 5.31 -17.26
C LYS A 293 2.00 5.22 -16.23
N GLU A 294 1.69 5.36 -14.95
CA GLU A 294 2.62 5.21 -13.83
C GLU A 294 2.23 4.06 -12.88
N SER A 295 1.64 3.00 -13.44
CA SER A 295 1.47 1.71 -12.73
C SER A 295 2.81 1.12 -12.23
N PHE A 296 3.95 1.68 -12.63
CA PHE A 296 5.30 1.43 -12.12
C PHE A 296 5.63 2.07 -10.75
N TYR A 297 4.92 3.12 -10.31
CA TYR A 297 5.10 3.73 -8.98
C TYR A 297 4.30 3.05 -7.86
N ARG A 298 3.68 1.88 -8.15
CA ARG A 298 2.88 1.07 -7.20
C ARG A 298 3.66 0.49 -6.00
N CYS A 299 4.89 0.91 -5.72
CA CYS A 299 5.72 0.31 -4.65
C CYS A 299 6.62 1.26 -3.83
N GLN A 300 6.49 2.60 -3.93
CA GLN A 300 7.42 3.50 -3.21
C GLN A 300 6.84 4.48 -2.20
N GLN A 301 5.54 4.45 -1.91
CA GLN A 301 4.99 5.17 -0.76
C GLN A 301 4.05 4.26 0.02
N LYS A 302 4.58 3.49 0.98
CA LYS A 302 3.81 3.14 2.17
C LYS A 302 4.20 4.16 3.22
N LEU A 303 3.40 5.22 3.32
CA LEU A 303 3.58 6.30 4.30
C LEU A 303 2.48 6.31 5.36
N PHE A 304 1.63 5.29 5.40
CA PHE A 304 0.61 5.13 6.43
C PHE A 304 0.62 3.72 7.01
N ASP A 305 0.64 3.64 8.35
CA ASP A 305 0.62 2.41 9.15
C ASP A 305 -0.72 1.67 9.10
N ASP A 306 -1.58 1.91 8.10
CA ASP A 306 -2.94 1.38 7.99
C ASP A 306 -2.96 -0.11 7.59
N THR A 307 -2.51 -0.97 8.50
CA THR A 307 -2.50 -2.42 8.38
C THR A 307 -3.60 -3.06 9.24
N ILE A 308 -4.03 -4.28 8.92
CA ILE A 308 -4.98 -5.00 9.80
C ILE A 308 -4.47 -5.10 11.25
N PRO A 309 -3.17 -5.37 11.52
CA PRO A 309 -2.61 -5.25 12.86
C PRO A 309 -2.79 -3.88 13.53
N SER A 310 -2.58 -2.76 12.84
CA SER A 310 -2.77 -1.43 13.46
C SER A 310 -4.24 -1.14 13.74
N LEU A 311 -5.16 -1.57 12.86
CA LEU A 311 -6.58 -1.52 13.15
C LEU A 311 -6.95 -2.35 14.38
N LYS A 312 -6.38 -3.54 14.53
CA LYS A 312 -6.60 -4.39 15.72
C LYS A 312 -6.11 -3.70 17.00
N LYS A 313 -4.90 -3.16 17.00
CA LYS A 313 -4.32 -2.41 18.14
C LYS A 313 -5.21 -1.21 18.48
N TYR A 314 -5.53 -0.39 17.49
CA TYR A 314 -6.41 0.77 17.64
C TYR A 314 -7.77 0.39 18.25
N LEU A 315 -8.42 -0.68 17.76
CA LEU A 315 -9.71 -1.13 18.29
C LEU A 315 -9.62 -1.65 19.72
N LEU A 316 -8.58 -2.41 20.05
CA LEU A 316 -8.34 -2.90 21.41
C LEU A 316 -8.10 -1.76 22.40
N ASP A 317 -7.29 -0.77 22.00
CA ASP A 317 -6.96 0.40 22.82
C ASP A 317 -8.17 1.33 22.98
N ARG A 318 -8.86 1.64 21.88
CA ARG A 318 -9.99 2.59 21.84
C ARG A 318 -11.21 2.12 22.62
N PHE A 319 -11.48 0.82 22.64
CA PHE A 319 -12.66 0.21 23.26
C PHE A 319 -12.32 -0.70 24.44
N LYS A 320 -11.14 -0.53 25.04
CA LYS A 320 -10.61 -1.37 26.12
C LYS A 320 -11.62 -1.54 27.25
N GLY A 321 -12.00 -2.79 27.54
CA GLY A 321 -12.97 -3.11 28.59
C GLY A 321 -14.43 -2.74 28.31
N GLU A 322 -14.73 -2.19 27.13
CA GLU A 322 -16.07 -1.82 26.72
C GLU A 322 -16.78 -2.95 25.96
N THR A 323 -18.12 -2.84 25.86
CA THR A 323 -18.92 -3.66 24.95
C THR A 323 -19.58 -2.76 23.93
N LYS A 324 -19.26 -2.97 22.65
CA LYS A 324 -19.79 -2.18 21.53
C LYS A 324 -20.43 -3.10 20.49
N THR A 325 -21.49 -2.66 19.85
CA THR A 325 -21.99 -3.33 18.66
C THR A 325 -21.08 -3.08 17.47
N PHE A 326 -21.10 -3.98 16.47
CA PHE A 326 -20.32 -3.79 15.26
C PHE A 326 -20.64 -2.45 14.57
N ILE A 327 -21.90 -2.03 14.56
CA ILE A 327 -22.29 -0.74 13.98
C ILE A 327 -21.82 0.46 14.81
N GLU A 328 -21.77 0.36 16.15
CA GLU A 328 -21.23 1.42 17.02
C GLU A 328 -19.73 1.59 16.80
N ILE A 329 -18.97 0.49 16.73
CA ILE A 329 -17.54 0.51 16.39
C ILE A 329 -17.34 1.29 15.08
N LEU A 330 -18.06 0.91 14.03
CA LEU A 330 -17.94 1.61 12.76
C LEU A 330 -18.31 3.09 12.89
N LYS A 331 -19.45 3.43 13.51
CA LYS A 331 -19.87 4.83 13.66
C LYS A 331 -18.86 5.70 14.40
N GLU A 332 -18.15 5.13 15.38
CA GLU A 332 -17.20 5.84 16.22
C GLU A 332 -15.80 5.95 15.62
N THR A 333 -15.47 5.18 14.57
CA THR A 333 -14.08 5.13 14.06
C THR A 333 -13.95 5.18 12.54
N TYR A 334 -15.02 5.03 11.78
CA TYR A 334 -14.91 4.94 10.31
C TYR A 334 -14.49 6.26 9.66
N ALA A 335 -14.85 7.39 10.25
CA ALA A 335 -14.48 8.70 9.74
C ALA A 335 -12.99 9.00 9.99
N ASP A 336 -12.44 8.49 11.09
CA ASP A 336 -11.09 8.83 11.56
C ASP A 336 -10.01 7.85 11.11
N THR A 337 -10.39 6.81 10.37
CA THR A 337 -9.48 5.74 9.95
C THR A 337 -9.51 5.56 8.45
N ARG A 338 -8.43 5.05 7.85
CA ARG A 338 -8.38 4.72 6.41
C ARG A 338 -8.79 3.27 6.11
N PHE A 339 -9.55 2.65 7.01
CA PHE A 339 -10.03 1.28 6.83
C PHE A 339 -11.47 1.22 6.33
N VAL A 340 -11.76 0.21 5.49
CA VAL A 340 -13.12 -0.12 5.03
C VAL A 340 -13.75 -1.24 5.83
N GLU A 341 -15.07 -1.41 5.73
CA GLU A 341 -15.86 -2.34 6.54
C GLU A 341 -15.33 -3.79 6.45
N GLN A 342 -14.84 -4.19 5.27
CA GLN A 342 -14.21 -5.49 5.06
C GLN A 342 -13.00 -5.72 5.99
N GLN A 343 -12.18 -4.68 6.18
CA GLN A 343 -10.98 -4.72 7.02
C GLN A 343 -11.35 -4.73 8.51
N TYR A 344 -12.38 -3.98 8.93
CA TYR A 344 -12.94 -4.07 10.28
C TYR A 344 -13.45 -5.48 10.60
N ARG A 345 -14.19 -6.09 9.65
CA ARG A 345 -14.67 -7.48 9.79
C ARG A 345 -13.50 -8.46 9.91
N GLN A 346 -12.44 -8.24 9.14
CA GLN A 346 -11.24 -9.07 9.21
C GLN A 346 -10.54 -8.92 10.57
N ALA A 347 -10.25 -7.69 10.98
CA ALA A 347 -9.59 -7.37 12.24
C ALA A 347 -10.31 -7.97 13.45
N LEU A 348 -11.63 -7.75 13.57
CA LEU A 348 -12.42 -8.28 14.68
C LEU A 348 -12.50 -9.82 14.66
N LYS A 349 -12.57 -10.45 13.48
CA LYS A 349 -12.52 -11.93 13.39
C LYS A 349 -11.17 -12.50 13.79
N GLU A 350 -10.09 -11.81 13.48
CA GLU A 350 -8.75 -12.20 13.92
C GLU A 350 -8.61 -12.04 15.44
N LEU A 351 -9.13 -10.95 16.02
CA LEU A 351 -9.17 -10.75 17.48
C LEU A 351 -10.05 -11.79 18.20
N GLU A 352 -11.18 -12.20 17.61
CA GLU A 352 -12.03 -13.27 18.18
C GLU A 352 -11.28 -14.61 18.27
N LYS A 353 -10.35 -14.85 17.33
CA LYS A 353 -9.52 -16.05 17.26
C LYS A 353 -8.18 -15.93 17.98
N ALA A 354 -7.89 -14.80 18.62
CA ALA A 354 -6.62 -14.59 19.29
C ALA A 354 -6.41 -15.59 20.44
N GLU A 355 -5.17 -16.05 20.61
CA GLU A 355 -4.78 -16.97 21.69
C GLU A 355 -4.46 -16.21 22.99
N LYS A 356 -3.91 -14.99 22.88
CA LYS A 356 -3.63 -14.12 24.03
C LYS A 356 -4.92 -13.54 24.60
N ILE A 357 -5.16 -13.71 25.89
CA ILE A 357 -6.38 -13.23 26.59
C ILE A 357 -6.54 -11.71 26.47
N GLU A 358 -5.43 -10.96 26.50
CA GLU A 358 -5.39 -9.49 26.41
C GLU A 358 -5.81 -8.94 25.05
N GLU A 359 -5.73 -9.75 23.99
CA GLU A 359 -6.14 -9.38 22.63
C GLU A 359 -7.47 -10.05 22.23
N LYS A 360 -7.94 -11.01 23.04
CA LYS A 360 -9.09 -11.85 22.68
C LYS A 360 -10.41 -11.17 23.01
N ILE A 361 -11.08 -10.68 21.97
CA ILE A 361 -12.45 -10.20 22.09
C ILE A 361 -13.44 -11.36 22.17
N ARG A 362 -14.59 -11.14 22.80
CA ARG A 362 -15.73 -12.07 22.74
C ARG A 362 -16.83 -11.47 21.87
N VAL A 363 -17.39 -12.25 20.95
CA VAL A 363 -18.45 -11.79 20.06
C VAL A 363 -19.76 -12.50 20.39
N LYS A 364 -20.77 -11.75 20.85
CA LYS A 364 -22.15 -12.22 20.94
C LYS A 364 -22.88 -11.83 19.66
N ARG A 365 -23.09 -12.82 18.78
CA ARG A 365 -23.82 -12.63 17.53
C ARG A 365 -25.31 -12.47 17.83
N VAL A 366 -25.90 -11.37 17.38
CA VAL A 366 -27.30 -11.00 17.55
C VAL A 366 -27.99 -10.92 16.19
N THR A 367 -27.31 -10.34 15.21
CA THR A 367 -27.78 -10.19 13.83
C THR A 367 -27.23 -11.27 12.92
N SER A 368 -25.97 -11.70 13.13
CA SER A 368 -25.36 -12.74 12.30
C SER A 368 -25.86 -14.14 12.68
N LYS A 369 -26.45 -14.87 11.73
CA LYS A 369 -26.94 -16.26 11.92
C LYS A 369 -25.84 -17.32 11.91
N THR A 370 -24.59 -16.96 11.60
CA THR A 370 -23.47 -17.91 11.50
C THR A 370 -22.20 -17.36 12.15
N SER A 371 -21.32 -18.24 12.60
CA SER A 371 -19.99 -17.90 13.13
C SER A 371 -19.10 -17.18 12.10
N ARG A 372 -19.41 -17.31 10.80
CA ARG A 372 -18.69 -16.64 9.70
C ARG A 372 -19.11 -15.18 9.48
N GLY A 373 -20.22 -14.72 10.04
CA GLY A 373 -20.74 -13.35 9.91
C GLY A 373 -20.46 -12.46 11.12
N LEU A 374 -20.33 -11.14 10.88
CA LEU A 374 -20.28 -10.09 11.92
C LEU A 374 -21.02 -8.83 11.42
N ARG A 375 -22.23 -8.52 11.86
CA ARG A 375 -23.07 -7.47 11.24
C ARG A 375 -23.91 -6.74 12.27
N GLY A 376 -24.27 -5.49 11.96
CA GLY A 376 -25.33 -4.75 12.64
C GLY A 376 -25.14 -4.70 14.16
N LYS A 377 -26.05 -5.34 14.89
CA LYS A 377 -26.15 -5.33 16.35
C LYS A 377 -25.34 -6.43 17.05
N ASP A 378 -24.50 -7.17 16.32
CA ASP A 378 -23.57 -8.13 16.96
C ASP A 378 -22.70 -7.39 17.98
N LYS A 379 -22.65 -7.89 19.22
CA LYS A 379 -21.93 -7.26 20.32
C LYS A 379 -20.50 -7.80 20.40
N ILE A 380 -19.53 -6.90 20.43
CA ILE A 380 -18.12 -7.16 20.64
C ILE A 380 -17.77 -6.71 22.06
N ILE A 381 -17.21 -7.62 22.84
CA ILE A 381 -16.77 -7.39 24.21
C ILE A 381 -15.24 -7.37 24.18
N PHE A 382 -14.66 -6.23 24.51
CA PHE A 382 -13.21 -6.03 24.54
C PHE A 382 -12.63 -6.40 25.92
N PRO A 383 -11.43 -6.99 25.99
CA PRO A 383 -10.82 -7.38 27.25
C PRO A 383 -10.47 -6.16 28.10
N LYS A 384 -10.59 -6.28 29.43
CA LYS A 384 -10.05 -5.31 30.40
C LYS A 384 -8.57 -5.65 30.63
N SER A 385 -7.69 -4.65 30.71
CA SER A 385 -6.38 -4.86 31.33
C SER A 385 -6.60 -5.16 32.81
N ASN A 386 -6.02 -6.26 33.29
CA ASN A 386 -6.23 -6.75 34.64
C ASN A 386 -5.66 -5.75 35.67
N PRO A 387 -6.43 -5.27 36.66
CA PRO A 387 -5.88 -4.79 37.90
C PRO A 387 -5.60 -5.98 38.82
N VAL A 388 -4.32 -6.11 39.20
CA VAL A 388 -3.85 -6.73 40.45
C VAL A 388 -3.65 -8.27 40.47
N GLN A 389 -2.43 -8.59 40.92
CA GLN A 389 -1.91 -9.88 41.34
C GLN A 389 -2.41 -10.20 42.77
N MET A 390 -2.65 -11.49 43.04
CA MET A 390 -2.84 -12.16 44.36
C MET A 390 -4.22 -12.04 45.03
N ALA A 391 -4.77 -13.06 45.72
CA ALA A 391 -4.38 -14.44 46.02
C ALA A 391 -5.56 -15.18 46.70
N LEU A 392 -5.54 -16.52 46.67
CA LEU A 392 -5.93 -17.46 47.74
C LEU A 392 -5.81 -18.88 47.14
N LEU A 393 -4.64 -19.51 47.26
CA LEU A 393 -4.29 -20.52 48.29
C LEU A 393 -5.05 -21.86 48.10
N GLY A 394 -4.29 -22.90 47.77
CA GLY A 394 -4.79 -24.27 47.79
C GLY A 394 -3.93 -25.28 47.01
N ALA A 395 -2.77 -25.63 47.56
CA ALA A 395 -2.06 -26.89 47.35
C ALA A 395 -1.78 -27.36 45.89
N SER A 396 -0.62 -27.00 45.35
CA SER A 396 0.49 -27.96 45.26
C SER A 396 1.72 -27.24 44.71
N LYS A 397 2.86 -27.47 45.37
CA LYS A 397 4.18 -27.10 44.86
C LYS A 397 4.41 -27.83 43.54
N THR A 398 4.34 -27.12 42.43
CA THR A 398 5.06 -27.52 41.21
C THR A 398 5.71 -26.28 40.60
N VAL A 399 7.01 -26.22 40.85
CA VAL A 399 8.02 -25.48 40.10
C VAL A 399 7.64 -25.46 38.62
N LEU A 400 7.25 -24.30 38.07
CA LEU A 400 7.34 -24.07 36.62
C LEU A 400 8.74 -23.55 36.36
N GLU A 401 9.59 -24.53 36.08
CA GLU A 401 11.00 -24.43 35.76
C GLU A 401 11.31 -23.22 34.87
N LYS A 402 12.43 -22.55 35.17
CA LYS A 402 13.34 -22.11 34.11
C LYS A 402 13.57 -23.34 33.23
N SER A 403 12.74 -23.55 32.20
CA SER A 403 13.03 -24.55 31.20
C SER A 403 14.33 -24.07 30.57
N GLN A 404 15.46 -24.67 30.95
CA GLN A 404 16.76 -24.37 30.37
C GLN A 404 16.61 -24.61 28.87
N ILE A 405 16.45 -23.55 28.09
CA ILE A 405 16.46 -23.64 26.64
C ILE A 405 17.82 -24.22 26.27
N LYS A 406 17.82 -25.43 25.71
CA LYS A 406 19.04 -26.16 25.39
C LYS A 406 19.57 -25.75 24.03
N ILE A 407 20.89 -25.70 23.92
CA ILE A 407 21.59 -25.62 22.64
C ILE A 407 21.90 -27.05 22.19
N TYR A 408 21.52 -27.35 20.94
CA TYR A 408 21.74 -28.67 20.35
C TYR A 408 22.93 -28.59 19.40
N TYR A 409 23.86 -29.51 19.54
CA TYR A 409 25.02 -29.65 18.66
C TYR A 409 24.88 -30.88 17.76
N LYS A 410 25.43 -30.77 16.54
CA LYS A 410 25.47 -31.87 15.58
C LYS A 410 26.84 -31.86 14.89
N GLU A 411 27.34 -33.02 14.51
CA GLU A 411 28.51 -33.14 13.65
C GLU A 411 28.12 -32.79 12.20
N TYR A 412 28.82 -31.82 11.62
CA TYR A 412 28.67 -31.40 10.24
C TYR A 412 29.95 -31.70 9.46
N MET A 413 29.80 -32.19 8.23
CA MET A 413 30.89 -32.28 7.28
C MET A 413 30.97 -30.96 6.50
N LEU A 414 32.10 -30.28 6.59
CA LEU A 414 32.35 -29.00 5.94
C LEU A 414 32.80 -29.18 4.48
N LEU A 415 32.90 -28.06 3.75
CA LEU A 415 33.28 -28.06 2.34
C LEU A 415 34.73 -28.52 2.10
N ASP A 416 35.61 -28.33 3.09
CA ASP A 416 36.98 -28.84 3.11
C ASP A 416 37.06 -30.34 3.50
N ARG A 417 35.91 -31.01 3.67
CA ARG A 417 35.73 -32.40 4.11
C ARG A 417 36.10 -32.67 5.56
N THR A 418 36.41 -31.65 6.37
CA THR A 418 36.58 -31.81 7.80
C THR A 418 35.24 -32.01 8.49
N LYS A 419 35.24 -32.75 9.61
CA LYS A 419 34.07 -32.92 10.47
C LYS A 419 34.20 -32.00 11.68
N ARG A 420 33.16 -31.21 11.97
CA ARG A 420 33.13 -30.35 13.15
C ARG A 420 31.79 -30.46 13.88
N LYS A 421 31.85 -30.54 15.21
CA LYS A 421 30.67 -30.45 16.08
C LYS A 421 30.30 -28.97 16.21
N MET A 422 29.16 -28.58 15.65
CA MET A 422 28.71 -27.19 15.61
C MET A 422 27.25 -27.09 16.08
N VAL A 423 26.84 -25.87 16.46
CA VAL A 423 25.46 -25.61 16.87
C VAL A 423 24.51 -25.91 15.72
N SER A 424 23.49 -26.71 15.99
CA SER A 424 22.46 -27.09 15.04
C SER A 424 21.19 -26.26 15.20
N ARG A 425 20.78 -25.96 16.44
CA ARG A 425 19.62 -25.14 16.79
C ARG A 425 19.62 -24.76 18.28
N VAL A 426 18.83 -23.75 18.62
CA VAL A 426 18.50 -23.38 20.00
C VAL A 426 17.02 -23.70 20.27
N GLY A 427 16.75 -24.45 21.34
CA GLY A 427 15.41 -24.93 21.66
C GLY A 427 14.80 -25.75 20.52
N ASP A 428 13.58 -25.40 20.13
CA ASP A 428 12.84 -26.02 19.02
C ASP A 428 13.43 -25.69 17.62
N GLY A 429 14.40 -24.77 17.53
CA GLY A 429 14.96 -24.28 16.27
C GLY A 429 14.01 -23.37 15.49
N SER A 430 12.96 -22.85 16.14
CA SER A 430 12.04 -21.89 15.54
C SER A 430 12.67 -20.51 15.38
N ILE A 431 13.58 -20.10 16.27
CA ILE A 431 14.32 -18.82 16.19
C ILE A 431 15.71 -19.03 15.59
N ILE A 432 16.57 -19.84 16.22
CA ILE A 432 17.95 -20.06 15.76
C ILE A 432 18.11 -21.49 15.26
N LYS A 433 18.52 -21.63 14.00
CA LYS A 433 18.78 -22.94 13.37
C LYS A 433 19.89 -22.83 12.33
N ARG A 434 20.76 -23.83 12.26
CA ARG A 434 21.73 -23.94 11.17
C ARG A 434 21.04 -24.34 9.88
N PHE A 435 21.26 -23.57 8.82
CA PHE A 435 20.96 -23.94 7.45
C PHE A 435 21.92 -25.06 7.00
N ASP A 436 21.40 -26.27 6.82
CA ASP A 436 22.18 -27.46 6.42
C ASP A 436 21.58 -28.17 5.20
N ARG A 437 20.84 -27.43 4.36
CA ARG A 437 20.11 -27.99 3.22
C ARG A 437 20.97 -28.24 1.98
N THR A 438 22.22 -27.79 1.97
CA THR A 438 23.17 -28.05 0.89
C THR A 438 24.16 -29.13 1.35
N PRO A 439 24.09 -30.35 0.80
CA PRO A 439 25.04 -31.40 1.15
C PRO A 439 26.43 -31.06 0.61
N VAL A 440 27.45 -31.76 1.11
CA VAL A 440 28.82 -31.67 0.57
C VAL A 440 28.77 -32.08 -0.92
N PRO A 441 29.23 -31.19 -1.82
CA PRO A 441 29.04 -31.41 -3.25
C PRO A 441 30.00 -32.50 -3.75
N LYS A 442 29.50 -33.40 -4.60
CA LYS A 442 30.24 -34.56 -5.15
C LYS A 442 30.31 -34.53 -6.67
N LYS A 443 29.21 -34.13 -7.33
CA LYS A 443 29.10 -34.04 -8.79
C LYS A 443 29.42 -32.62 -9.25
N LYS A 444 29.90 -32.49 -10.50
CA LYS A 444 30.17 -31.17 -11.12
C LYS A 444 28.97 -30.22 -11.11
N THR A 445 27.76 -30.76 -11.17
CA THR A 445 26.48 -30.03 -11.16
C THR A 445 25.94 -29.75 -9.76
N ASP A 446 26.59 -30.25 -8.70
CA ASP A 446 26.18 -29.97 -7.33
C ASP A 446 26.51 -28.51 -6.97
N VAL A 447 25.53 -27.86 -6.33
CA VAL A 447 25.64 -26.50 -5.84
C VAL A 447 26.47 -26.44 -4.56
N VAL A 448 27.39 -25.48 -4.49
CA VAL A 448 28.14 -25.11 -3.30
C VAL A 448 27.43 -23.99 -2.53
N CYS A 449 27.13 -24.26 -1.26
CA CYS A 449 26.74 -23.26 -0.27
C CYS A 449 27.19 -23.76 1.11
N PRO A 450 27.98 -22.98 1.88
CA PRO A 450 28.35 -23.36 3.24
C PRO A 450 27.12 -23.39 4.15
N HIS A 451 27.21 -24.14 5.24
CA HIS A 451 26.20 -24.10 6.30
C HIS A 451 26.38 -22.84 7.15
N PHE A 452 25.31 -22.14 7.47
CA PHE A 452 25.33 -20.89 8.24
C PHE A 452 24.18 -20.84 9.24
N ILE A 453 24.23 -19.95 10.23
CA ILE A 453 23.14 -19.80 11.21
C ILE A 453 22.07 -18.85 10.68
N GLU A 454 20.82 -19.28 10.73
CA GLU A 454 19.64 -18.45 10.49
C GLU A 454 19.12 -17.91 11.84
N LEU A 455 18.97 -16.59 11.96
CA LEU A 455 18.20 -15.94 13.02
C LEU A 455 16.82 -15.58 12.48
N LYS A 456 15.88 -16.49 12.68
CA LYS A 456 14.52 -16.46 12.13
C LYS A 456 13.60 -15.60 12.99
N TRP A 457 13.94 -14.34 13.20
CA TRP A 457 13.14 -13.36 13.95
C TRP A 457 11.76 -13.11 13.31
N ALA A 458 11.65 -13.32 11.99
CA ALA A 458 10.42 -13.17 11.25
C ALA A 458 10.37 -14.14 10.05
N TYR A 459 9.26 -14.12 9.32
CA TYR A 459 9.15 -14.74 8.00
C TYR A 459 8.27 -13.90 7.06
N GLY A 460 8.45 -14.07 5.76
CA GLY A 460 7.74 -13.28 4.75
C GLY A 460 8.47 -11.97 4.44
N CYS A 461 8.01 -11.24 3.42
CA CYS A 461 8.68 -10.05 2.92
C CYS A 461 7.66 -9.05 2.37
N PRO A 462 7.83 -7.73 2.61
CA PRO A 462 6.91 -6.72 2.08
C PRO A 462 7.05 -6.51 0.57
N TYR A 463 8.11 -7.05 -0.05
CA TYR A 463 8.43 -6.93 -1.47
C TYR A 463 7.90 -8.11 -2.29
N ASP A 464 7.67 -7.88 -3.58
CA ASP A 464 7.08 -8.88 -4.49
C ASP A 464 7.98 -9.15 -5.72
N CYS A 465 9.21 -9.64 -5.47
CA CYS A 465 10.12 -10.01 -6.55
C CYS A 465 9.58 -11.21 -7.38
N ALA A 466 9.75 -11.16 -8.70
CA ALA A 466 9.23 -12.17 -9.63
C ALA A 466 9.82 -13.58 -9.40
N TRP A 467 11.07 -13.68 -8.94
CA TRP A 467 11.79 -14.94 -8.68
C TRP A 467 11.89 -15.32 -7.20
N CYS A 468 11.10 -14.67 -6.33
CA CYS A 468 11.24 -14.85 -4.88
C CYS A 468 10.97 -16.30 -4.45
N TYR A 469 12.00 -17.00 -3.96
CA TYR A 469 11.85 -18.39 -3.53
C TYR A 469 10.91 -18.55 -2.33
N LEU A 470 10.65 -17.49 -1.55
CA LEU A 470 9.68 -17.51 -0.46
C LEU A 470 8.27 -17.88 -0.93
N LYS A 471 7.91 -17.56 -2.19
CA LYS A 471 6.65 -17.99 -2.81
C LYS A 471 6.52 -19.51 -2.84
N GLY A 472 7.62 -20.20 -3.14
CA GLY A 472 7.69 -21.65 -3.07
C GLY A 472 7.76 -22.17 -1.62
N THR A 473 8.55 -21.52 -0.76
CA THR A 473 8.75 -21.93 0.64
C THR A 473 7.47 -21.86 1.46
N PHE A 474 6.66 -20.80 1.30
CA PHE A 474 5.47 -20.53 2.09
C PHE A 474 4.15 -20.82 1.36
N ARG A 475 4.19 -21.54 0.23
CA ARG A 475 3.00 -21.88 -0.59
C ARG A 475 1.84 -22.56 0.15
N PHE A 476 2.13 -23.24 1.26
CA PHE A 476 1.12 -23.93 2.07
C PHE A 476 0.72 -23.17 3.34
N ARG A 477 1.29 -21.98 3.55
CA ARG A 477 0.90 -21.13 4.69
C ARG A 477 -0.28 -20.25 4.29
N PRO A 478 -1.29 -20.09 5.16
CA PRO A 478 -2.42 -19.19 4.90
C PRO A 478 -1.99 -17.75 4.57
N GLU A 479 -0.92 -17.27 5.20
CA GLU A 479 -0.40 -15.91 5.03
C GLU A 479 0.51 -15.75 3.81
N GLY A 480 0.88 -16.85 3.14
CA GLY A 480 1.79 -16.85 2.00
C GLY A 480 3.13 -16.19 2.32
N THR A 481 3.52 -15.20 1.51
CA THR A 481 4.75 -14.42 1.71
C THR A 481 4.55 -13.15 2.54
N SER A 482 3.36 -12.93 3.10
CA SER A 482 3.09 -11.74 3.92
C SER A 482 4.01 -11.70 5.14
N PRO A 483 4.59 -10.53 5.50
CA PRO A 483 5.43 -10.39 6.68
C PRO A 483 4.74 -10.82 7.97
N VAL A 484 5.40 -11.65 8.76
CA VAL A 484 5.01 -12.01 10.12
C VAL A 484 6.24 -12.01 11.02
N VAL A 485 6.17 -11.18 12.06
CA VAL A 485 7.21 -11.06 13.08
C VAL A 485 6.93 -12.05 14.20
N LYS A 486 7.98 -12.73 14.69
CA LYS A 486 7.86 -13.62 15.85
C LYS A 486 8.02 -12.81 17.14
N PRO A 487 7.50 -13.32 18.28
CA PRO A 487 7.63 -12.63 19.56
C PRO A 487 9.09 -12.24 19.86
N TYR A 488 9.32 -10.98 20.21
CA TYR A 488 10.65 -10.46 20.52
C TYR A 488 11.19 -11.10 21.78
N GLU A 489 10.34 -11.43 22.77
CA GLU A 489 10.72 -12.10 24.00
C GLU A 489 11.33 -13.48 23.72
N LYS A 490 10.72 -14.25 22.80
CA LYS A 490 11.28 -15.55 22.38
C LYS A 490 12.56 -15.36 21.56
N THR A 491 12.61 -14.32 20.73
CA THR A 491 13.79 -14.01 19.91
C THR A 491 14.99 -13.64 20.77
N GLU A 492 14.79 -12.75 21.75
CA GLU A 492 15.77 -12.33 22.74
C GLU A 492 16.27 -13.53 23.54
N LEU A 493 15.35 -14.28 24.16
CA LEU A 493 15.68 -15.42 25.00
C LEU A 493 16.54 -16.47 24.27
N HIS A 494 16.21 -16.80 23.02
CA HIS A 494 17.00 -17.73 22.21
C HIS A 494 18.34 -17.11 21.78
N THR A 495 18.37 -15.81 21.47
CA THR A 495 19.59 -15.11 21.02
C THR A 495 20.59 -14.95 22.16
N ARG A 496 20.15 -14.44 23.31
CA ARG A 496 21.00 -14.33 24.51
C ARG A 496 21.58 -15.68 24.89
N LYS A 497 20.75 -16.73 24.91
CA LYS A 497 21.23 -18.09 25.18
C LYS A 497 22.33 -18.54 24.22
N PHE A 498 22.18 -18.24 22.92
CA PHE A 498 23.20 -18.55 21.92
C PHE A 498 24.50 -17.76 22.18
N LEU A 499 24.40 -16.45 22.36
CA LEU A 499 25.55 -15.57 22.57
C LEU A 499 26.31 -15.92 23.87
N GLU A 500 25.58 -16.34 24.90
CA GLU A 500 26.14 -16.73 26.20
C GLU A 500 26.89 -18.06 26.19
N GLU A 501 26.50 -19.06 25.40
CA GLU A 501 27.07 -20.42 25.48
C GLU A 501 27.93 -20.82 24.28
N VAL A 502 27.68 -20.22 23.10
CA VAL A 502 28.44 -20.55 21.91
C VAL A 502 29.75 -19.76 21.93
N ARG A 503 30.87 -20.44 21.67
CA ARG A 503 32.22 -19.85 21.71
C ARG A 503 32.91 -19.83 20.35
N THR A 504 32.36 -20.54 19.37
CA THR A 504 32.84 -20.51 17.99
C THR A 504 32.24 -19.32 17.26
N PRO A 505 33.03 -18.42 16.65
CA PRO A 505 32.50 -17.28 15.90
C PRO A 505 31.49 -17.70 14.83
N GLU A 506 30.35 -17.02 14.80
CA GLU A 506 29.25 -17.31 13.87
C GLU A 506 28.61 -16.00 13.41
N ILE A 507 28.08 -16.01 12.19
CA ILE A 507 27.25 -14.92 11.67
C ILE A 507 25.80 -15.40 11.62
N LEU A 508 24.91 -14.63 12.24
CA LEU A 508 23.49 -14.94 12.36
C LEU A 508 22.71 -14.16 11.29
N ASN A 509 22.32 -14.87 10.23
CA ASN A 509 21.62 -14.29 9.09
C ASN A 509 20.13 -14.08 9.39
N THR A 510 19.70 -12.82 9.39
CA THR A 510 18.31 -12.42 9.64
C THR A 510 17.44 -12.37 8.38
N GLY A 511 18.05 -12.51 7.19
CA GLY A 511 17.41 -12.31 5.88
C GLY A 511 17.13 -13.58 5.07
N GLU A 512 17.35 -14.80 5.62
CA GLU A 512 17.14 -16.05 4.87
C GLU A 512 15.66 -16.40 4.68
N ILE A 513 14.75 -15.89 5.51
CA ILE A 513 13.30 -16.13 5.33
C ILE A 513 12.46 -14.87 5.47
N ALA A 514 13.11 -13.71 5.56
CA ALA A 514 12.51 -12.40 5.68
C ALA A 514 13.42 -11.34 5.03
N ASP A 515 12.93 -10.10 4.85
CA ASP A 515 13.83 -8.98 4.63
C ASP A 515 14.22 -8.37 5.98
N SER A 516 15.53 -8.22 6.23
CA SER A 516 16.03 -7.86 7.56
C SER A 516 15.59 -6.48 8.07
N LEU A 517 15.23 -5.55 7.18
CA LEU A 517 14.79 -4.20 7.55
C LEU A 517 13.29 -3.98 7.30
N MET A 518 12.49 -5.05 7.23
CA MET A 518 11.05 -4.92 6.99
C MET A 518 10.23 -4.40 8.19
N HIS A 519 10.85 -4.28 9.37
CA HIS A 519 10.19 -3.87 10.62
C HIS A 519 10.81 -2.61 11.22
N GLU A 520 11.32 -1.71 10.37
CA GLU A 520 12.00 -0.47 10.79
C GLU A 520 11.05 0.72 11.00
N HIS A 521 9.75 0.55 10.77
CA HIS A 521 8.75 1.64 10.82
C HIS A 521 7.89 1.63 12.09
N VAL A 522 8.12 0.71 13.02
CA VAL A 522 7.32 0.56 14.24
C VAL A 522 7.99 1.19 15.46
N ASP A 523 7.25 1.30 16.57
CA ASP A 523 7.74 1.82 17.86
C ASP A 523 9.02 1.12 18.35
N ILE A 524 9.15 -0.20 18.10
CA ILE A 524 10.33 -1.00 18.47
C ILE A 524 10.93 -1.63 17.20
N PRO A 525 11.82 -0.91 16.48
CA PRO A 525 12.47 -1.42 15.29
C PRO A 525 13.31 -2.66 15.56
N PHE A 526 13.35 -3.61 14.61
CA PHE A 526 14.14 -4.83 14.77
C PHE A 526 15.63 -4.52 14.94
N SER A 527 16.18 -3.57 14.16
CA SER A 527 17.57 -3.12 14.29
C SER A 527 17.90 -2.63 15.70
N LYS A 528 17.08 -1.73 16.26
CA LYS A 528 17.24 -1.16 17.61
C LYS A 528 17.03 -2.18 18.72
N PHE A 529 16.31 -3.26 18.45
CA PHE A 529 16.15 -4.37 19.39
C PHE A 529 17.36 -5.31 19.37
N ILE A 530 17.80 -5.76 18.19
CA ILE A 530 18.74 -6.88 18.09
C ILE A 530 20.20 -6.45 18.14
N ILE A 531 20.57 -5.29 17.57
CA ILE A 531 21.96 -4.87 17.52
C ILE A 531 22.53 -4.67 18.94
N PRO A 532 21.85 -3.97 19.87
CA PRO A 532 22.36 -3.82 21.23
C PRO A 532 22.64 -5.16 21.93
N ILE A 533 21.80 -6.19 21.72
CA ILE A 533 22.00 -7.54 22.28
C ILE A 533 23.29 -8.16 21.74
N PHE A 534 23.61 -7.93 20.46
CA PHE A 534 24.86 -8.43 19.86
C PHE A 534 26.08 -7.66 20.34
N GLU A 535 25.97 -6.36 20.64
CA GLU A 535 27.08 -5.54 21.15
C GLU A 535 27.49 -5.88 22.59
N GLU A 536 26.69 -6.65 23.34
CA GLU A 536 27.07 -7.15 24.66
C GLU A 536 28.24 -8.17 24.63
N GLN A 537 28.67 -8.57 23.44
CA GLN A 537 29.75 -9.54 23.20
C GLN A 537 30.53 -9.20 21.93
N ASN A 538 31.69 -9.83 21.70
CA ASN A 538 32.60 -9.51 20.58
C ASN A 538 32.95 -10.72 19.68
N ILE A 539 32.24 -11.84 19.80
CA ILE A 539 32.50 -13.11 19.11
C ILE A 539 31.62 -13.29 17.85
N HIS A 540 30.33 -12.95 17.95
CA HIS A 540 29.32 -13.24 16.93
C HIS A 540 28.82 -11.97 16.26
N LYS A 541 28.48 -12.04 14.97
CA LYS A 541 27.85 -10.92 14.25
C LYS A 541 26.43 -11.23 13.83
N VAL A 542 25.57 -10.21 13.83
CA VAL A 542 24.26 -10.24 13.20
C VAL A 542 24.39 -9.72 11.77
N LEU A 543 23.86 -10.48 10.81
CA LEU A 543 23.84 -10.09 9.41
C LEU A 543 22.42 -9.67 9.02
N PHE A 544 22.31 -8.42 8.57
CA PHE A 544 21.15 -7.90 7.87
C PHE A 544 21.35 -8.10 6.37
N LEU A 545 20.38 -8.71 5.68
CA LEU A 545 20.33 -8.77 4.23
C LEU A 545 19.01 -8.16 3.77
N THR A 546 19.09 -7.07 3.00
CA THR A 546 17.90 -6.25 2.70
C THR A 546 17.87 -5.73 1.26
N LYS A 547 16.66 -5.43 0.78
CA LYS A 547 16.37 -4.56 -0.36
C LYS A 547 15.78 -3.20 0.05
N SER A 548 15.64 -2.95 1.36
CA SER A 548 15.15 -1.69 1.90
C SER A 548 16.14 -0.55 1.70
N SER A 549 15.63 0.67 1.58
CA SER A 549 16.40 1.90 1.69
C SER A 549 16.16 2.63 3.02
N ASN A 550 15.28 2.11 3.89
CA ASN A 550 15.05 2.69 5.21
C ASN A 550 16.13 2.22 6.19
N VAL A 551 17.17 3.04 6.33
CA VAL A 551 18.30 2.80 7.24
C VAL A 551 18.35 3.80 8.39
N LYS A 552 17.31 4.62 8.58
CA LYS A 552 17.30 5.71 9.57
C LYS A 552 17.69 5.21 10.96
N ASN A 553 17.08 4.13 11.43
CA ASN A 553 17.35 3.59 12.75
C ASN A 553 18.78 3.05 12.90
N LEU A 554 19.38 2.51 11.83
CA LEU A 554 20.76 2.04 11.87
C LEU A 554 21.72 3.21 12.14
N LEU A 555 21.46 4.38 11.55
CA LEU A 555 22.28 5.57 11.76
C LEU A 555 22.19 6.16 13.17
N GLU A 556 21.27 5.68 14.00
CA GLU A 556 21.06 6.15 15.37
C GLU A 556 21.62 5.16 16.42
N ILE A 557 22.19 4.02 16.00
CA ILE A 557 22.66 2.96 16.90
C ILE A 557 24.18 3.03 17.04
N GLU A 558 24.65 3.30 18.25
CA GLU A 558 26.07 3.25 18.61
C GLU A 558 26.22 2.53 19.98
N PRO A 559 27.14 1.55 20.13
CA PRO A 559 28.03 1.00 19.11
C PRO A 559 27.32 0.03 18.14
N HIS A 560 27.98 -0.31 17.03
CA HIS A 560 27.46 -1.24 16.01
C HIS A 560 28.51 -2.18 15.39
N ASN A 561 29.53 -2.57 16.16
CA ASN A 561 30.68 -3.36 15.67
C ASN A 561 30.31 -4.80 15.28
N GLN A 562 29.26 -5.33 15.90
CA GLN A 562 28.77 -6.69 15.71
C GLN A 562 27.64 -6.80 14.67
N ALA A 563 27.36 -5.74 13.92
CA ALA A 563 26.37 -5.72 12.85
C ALA A 563 27.02 -5.66 11.46
N ILE A 564 26.52 -6.48 10.54
CA ILE A 564 26.87 -6.45 9.11
C ILE A 564 25.62 -6.07 8.33
N ILE A 565 25.71 -5.03 7.51
CA ILE A 565 24.60 -4.57 6.68
C ILE A 565 24.86 -4.94 5.22
N SER A 566 24.10 -5.90 4.71
CA SER A 566 24.23 -6.40 3.35
C SER A 566 23.06 -5.96 2.46
N PHE A 567 23.38 -5.37 1.32
CA PHE A 567 22.38 -4.92 0.35
C PHE A 567 22.31 -5.86 -0.85
N SER A 568 21.09 -6.30 -1.16
CA SER A 568 20.81 -6.98 -2.42
C SER A 568 20.63 -5.96 -3.54
N LEU A 569 21.58 -5.95 -4.48
CA LEU A 569 21.57 -5.07 -5.64
C LEU A 569 21.43 -5.88 -6.93
N ASN A 570 21.00 -5.22 -8.00
CA ASN A 570 20.91 -5.80 -9.33
C ASN A 570 21.11 -4.71 -10.38
N ALA A 571 21.36 -5.09 -11.63
CA ALA A 571 21.37 -4.13 -12.73
C ALA A 571 20.01 -3.38 -12.76
N ILE A 572 20.02 -2.06 -12.98
CA ILE A 572 18.81 -1.21 -12.88
C ILE A 572 17.65 -1.77 -13.73
N PRO A 573 17.82 -2.10 -15.03
CA PRO A 573 16.72 -2.63 -15.84
C PRO A 573 16.21 -3.99 -15.39
N VAL A 574 17.05 -4.78 -14.71
CA VAL A 574 16.67 -6.08 -14.14
C VAL A 574 15.83 -5.87 -12.88
N ALA A 575 16.26 -4.96 -12.00
CA ALA A 575 15.52 -4.62 -10.79
C ALA A 575 14.18 -3.97 -11.11
N GLU A 576 14.12 -2.98 -11.99
CA GLU A 576 12.88 -2.31 -12.39
C GLU A 576 11.86 -3.30 -12.96
N ARG A 577 12.31 -4.25 -13.77
CA ARG A 577 11.41 -5.21 -14.41
C ARG A 577 10.82 -6.23 -13.45
N TRP A 578 11.59 -6.70 -12.48
CA TRP A 578 11.24 -7.92 -11.73
C TRP A 578 11.34 -7.80 -10.20
N GLU A 579 11.87 -6.70 -9.66
CA GLU A 579 11.94 -6.44 -8.23
C GLU A 579 10.97 -5.33 -7.83
N LYS A 580 9.78 -5.71 -7.37
CA LYS A 580 8.87 -4.79 -6.67
C LYS A 580 9.40 -4.48 -5.26
N ALA A 581 10.42 -3.64 -5.20
CA ALA A 581 11.18 -3.22 -4.03
C ALA A 581 11.77 -1.80 -4.28
N PRO A 582 12.36 -1.12 -3.28
CA PRO A 582 13.01 0.18 -3.47
C PRO A 582 14.00 0.19 -4.64
N HIS A 583 14.11 1.31 -5.35
CA HIS A 583 14.98 1.42 -6.52
C HIS A 583 16.46 1.15 -6.16
N VAL A 584 17.24 0.58 -7.08
CA VAL A 584 18.65 0.18 -6.84
C VAL A 584 19.48 1.37 -6.36
N LEU A 585 19.33 2.54 -6.98
CA LEU A 585 20.04 3.75 -6.57
C LEU A 585 19.73 4.16 -5.12
N LYS A 586 18.48 3.97 -4.67
CA LYS A 586 18.09 4.25 -3.27
C LYS A 586 18.69 3.25 -2.29
N ARG A 587 18.89 2.00 -2.72
CA ARG A 587 19.60 0.99 -1.92
C ARG A 587 21.10 1.30 -1.83
N ILE A 588 21.71 1.77 -2.91
CA ILE A 588 23.12 2.21 -2.91
C ILE A 588 23.30 3.45 -2.04
N GLU A 589 22.39 4.44 -2.14
CA GLU A 589 22.38 5.61 -1.26
C GLU A 589 22.28 5.20 0.22
N ALA A 590 21.42 4.23 0.55
CA ALA A 590 21.31 3.68 1.90
C ALA A 590 22.57 2.92 2.33
N ALA A 591 23.17 2.14 1.43
CA ALA A 591 24.43 1.44 1.67
C ALA A 591 25.57 2.40 1.95
N LYS A 592 25.65 3.50 1.19
CA LYS A 592 26.59 4.58 1.43
C LYS A 592 26.42 5.19 2.81
N LYS A 593 25.19 5.54 3.22
CA LYS A 593 24.93 6.15 4.53
C LYS A 593 25.42 5.28 5.69
N VAL A 594 25.13 3.98 5.66
CA VAL A 594 25.59 3.07 6.73
C VAL A 594 27.09 2.76 6.62
N PHE A 595 27.66 2.74 5.41
CA PHE A 595 29.12 2.65 5.22
C PHE A 595 29.83 3.86 5.82
N ASP A 596 29.34 5.07 5.54
CA ASP A 596 29.89 6.33 6.06
C ASP A 596 29.73 6.42 7.60
N ALA A 597 28.70 5.78 8.16
CA ALA A 597 28.53 5.63 9.61
C ALA A 597 29.49 4.60 10.24
N GLY A 598 30.23 3.81 9.44
CA GLY A 598 31.23 2.86 9.94
C GLY A 598 30.74 1.42 10.05
N TYR A 599 29.56 1.08 9.53
CA TYR A 599 29.12 -0.32 9.47
C TYR A 599 30.00 -1.15 8.51
N GLU A 600 30.17 -2.44 8.82
CA GLU A 600 30.63 -3.41 7.83
C GLU A 600 29.54 -3.60 6.75
N VAL A 601 29.76 -3.06 5.56
CA VAL A 601 28.80 -3.16 4.44
C VAL A 601 29.19 -4.24 3.45
N ARG A 602 28.27 -5.14 3.12
CA ARG A 602 28.44 -6.17 2.08
C ARG A 602 27.45 -5.93 0.94
N ILE A 603 27.82 -6.34 -0.28
CA ILE A 603 26.93 -6.28 -1.44
C ILE A 603 26.65 -7.69 -1.96
N ARG A 604 25.40 -7.93 -2.33
CA ARG A 604 24.94 -9.19 -2.91
C ARG A 604 24.25 -8.93 -4.25
N ILE A 605 24.91 -9.29 -5.34
CA ILE A 605 24.36 -9.25 -6.69
C ILE A 605 23.81 -10.63 -7.02
N ASP A 606 22.61 -10.94 -6.52
CA ASP A 606 21.96 -12.22 -6.73
C ASP A 606 20.42 -12.08 -6.71
N PRO A 607 19.72 -12.39 -7.82
CA PRO A 607 20.23 -13.08 -9.02
C PRO A 607 20.63 -12.16 -10.18
N MET A 608 21.80 -12.42 -10.78
CA MET A 608 22.19 -11.92 -12.09
C MET A 608 21.33 -12.56 -13.20
N VAL A 609 20.89 -11.74 -14.16
CA VAL A 609 20.01 -12.09 -15.28
C VAL A 609 20.62 -11.64 -16.62
N PRO A 610 20.75 -12.53 -17.62
CA PRO A 610 21.35 -12.21 -18.92
C PRO A 610 20.31 -11.61 -19.86
N ILE A 611 19.81 -10.42 -19.51
CA ILE A 611 19.02 -9.62 -20.45
C ILE A 611 19.88 -9.13 -21.61
N GLU A 612 19.25 -8.64 -22.67
CA GLU A 612 19.98 -7.92 -23.72
C GLU A 612 20.79 -6.76 -23.10
N ASN A 613 22.03 -6.58 -23.57
CA ASN A 613 22.98 -5.61 -23.03
C ASN A 613 23.30 -5.76 -21.52
N TRP A 614 23.11 -6.96 -20.93
CA TRP A 614 23.40 -7.20 -19.51
C TRP A 614 24.80 -6.73 -19.11
N GLN A 615 25.82 -6.97 -19.94
CA GLN A 615 27.21 -6.66 -19.62
C GLN A 615 27.39 -5.19 -19.24
N LYS A 616 26.91 -4.27 -20.10
CA LYS A 616 26.91 -2.83 -19.82
C LYS A 616 26.23 -2.55 -18.48
N TYR A 617 25.00 -3.02 -18.28
CA TYR A 617 24.23 -2.68 -17.08
C TYR A 617 24.83 -3.19 -15.77
N TYR A 618 25.56 -4.31 -15.76
CA TYR A 618 26.25 -4.77 -14.56
C TYR A 618 27.60 -4.09 -14.35
N LEU A 619 28.28 -3.65 -15.42
CA LEU A 619 29.49 -2.82 -15.31
C LEU A 619 29.13 -1.42 -14.77
N ASP A 620 28.10 -0.78 -15.32
CA ASP A 620 27.53 0.47 -14.82
C ASP A 620 27.12 0.34 -13.32
N LEU A 621 26.57 -0.81 -12.92
CA LEU A 621 26.24 -1.07 -11.52
C LEU A 621 27.49 -1.08 -10.63
N LEU A 622 28.60 -1.69 -11.08
CA LEU A 622 29.84 -1.71 -10.31
C LEU A 622 30.42 -0.29 -10.17
N GLU A 623 30.41 0.49 -11.25
CA GLU A 623 30.82 1.89 -11.25
C GLU A 623 30.06 2.68 -10.16
N ILE A 624 28.73 2.66 -10.20
CA ILE A 624 27.90 3.37 -9.21
C ILE A 624 28.17 2.87 -7.79
N ILE A 625 28.40 1.57 -7.58
CA ILE A 625 28.74 1.04 -6.25
C ILE A 625 30.05 1.65 -5.76
N PHE A 626 31.13 1.56 -6.54
CA PHE A 626 32.46 1.99 -6.12
C PHE A 626 32.64 3.51 -6.07
N GLU A 627 31.84 4.28 -6.80
CA GLU A 627 31.73 5.73 -6.63
C GLU A 627 31.14 6.13 -5.26
N ASN A 628 30.33 5.25 -4.65
CA ASN A 628 29.60 5.56 -3.43
C ASN A 628 30.20 4.93 -2.17
N LEU A 629 30.69 3.68 -2.26
CA LEU A 629 31.28 2.94 -1.15
C LEU A 629 32.23 1.83 -1.64
N THR A 630 33.18 1.43 -0.80
CA THR A 630 33.96 0.21 -1.00
C THR A 630 33.43 -0.88 -0.06
N PRO A 631 32.62 -1.84 -0.54
CA PRO A 631 32.05 -2.85 0.34
C PRO A 631 33.12 -3.84 0.83
N GLU A 632 32.93 -4.42 2.02
CA GLU A 632 33.84 -5.43 2.56
C GLU A 632 33.83 -6.74 1.75
N ARG A 633 32.71 -7.01 1.04
CA ARG A 633 32.56 -8.21 0.22
C ARG A 633 31.49 -8.04 -0.85
N ILE A 634 31.73 -8.60 -2.03
CA ILE A 634 30.72 -8.74 -3.09
C ILE A 634 30.41 -10.22 -3.31
N THR A 635 29.15 -10.62 -3.18
CA THR A 635 28.70 -11.99 -3.48
C THR A 635 27.83 -12.00 -4.75
N LEU A 636 28.26 -12.76 -5.76
CA LEU A 636 27.56 -12.91 -7.04
C LEU A 636 26.71 -14.18 -7.06
N GLY A 637 25.55 -14.16 -7.69
CA GLY A 637 24.75 -15.37 -7.90
C GLY A 637 23.85 -15.23 -9.11
N SER A 638 23.53 -16.34 -9.78
CA SER A 638 22.73 -16.34 -11.00
C SER A 638 21.27 -16.61 -10.69
N LEU A 639 20.40 -16.19 -11.61
CA LEU A 639 19.01 -16.60 -11.61
C LEU A 639 18.86 -18.12 -11.49
N ARG A 640 17.92 -18.51 -10.62
CA ARG A 640 17.60 -19.89 -10.29
C ARG A 640 16.14 -19.99 -9.86
N GLY A 641 15.48 -21.08 -10.25
CA GLY A 641 14.08 -21.32 -9.94
C GLY A 641 13.84 -22.77 -9.54
N LEU A 642 13.45 -22.99 -8.28
CA LEU A 642 12.83 -24.26 -7.87
C LEU A 642 11.46 -24.38 -8.56
N GLN A 643 11.03 -25.60 -8.86
CA GLN A 643 9.73 -25.81 -9.50
C GLN A 643 8.57 -25.23 -8.67
N SER A 644 8.65 -25.34 -7.34
CA SER A 644 7.69 -24.72 -6.41
C SER A 644 7.68 -23.19 -6.50
N THR A 645 8.84 -22.56 -6.73
CA THR A 645 8.94 -21.12 -6.96
C THR A 645 8.29 -20.75 -8.28
N ILE A 646 8.68 -21.42 -9.38
CA ILE A 646 8.12 -21.17 -10.72
C ILE A 646 6.59 -21.30 -10.73
N ASN A 647 6.06 -22.30 -10.02
CA ASN A 647 4.62 -22.50 -9.92
C ASN A 647 3.89 -21.39 -9.15
N GLY A 648 4.54 -20.83 -8.12
CA GLY A 648 3.96 -19.79 -7.25
C GLY A 648 4.12 -18.36 -7.76
N CYS A 649 4.83 -18.14 -8.87
CA CYS A 649 5.08 -16.80 -9.40
C CYS A 649 4.00 -16.37 -10.40
N THR A 650 3.52 -15.13 -10.25
CA THR A 650 2.60 -14.48 -11.19
C THR A 650 3.30 -14.12 -12.50
N ASP A 651 4.48 -13.50 -12.42
CA ASP A 651 5.33 -13.21 -13.57
C ASP A 651 6.33 -14.35 -13.78
N LYS A 652 6.27 -14.97 -14.97
CA LYS A 652 7.13 -16.08 -15.41
C LYS A 652 8.04 -15.70 -16.59
N THR A 653 8.10 -14.43 -16.99
CA THR A 653 8.91 -13.96 -18.12
C THR A 653 10.40 -14.24 -17.95
N TRP A 654 10.87 -14.34 -16.72
CA TRP A 654 12.26 -14.68 -16.36
C TRP A 654 12.59 -16.19 -16.52
N VAL A 655 11.58 -17.06 -16.58
CA VAL A 655 11.79 -18.53 -16.65
C VAL A 655 12.48 -18.94 -17.94
N ARG A 656 12.32 -18.16 -19.02
CA ARG A 656 12.98 -18.39 -20.32
C ARG A 656 14.51 -18.41 -20.26
N TYR A 657 15.10 -17.80 -19.23
CA TYR A 657 16.56 -17.79 -19.03
C TYR A 657 17.07 -19.07 -18.35
N LEU A 658 16.19 -19.92 -17.82
CA LEU A 658 16.58 -21.15 -17.14
C LEU A 658 16.66 -22.32 -18.13
N LYS A 659 17.87 -22.81 -18.39
CA LYS A 659 18.14 -23.84 -19.40
C LYS A 659 18.73 -25.13 -18.84
N GLU A 660 19.31 -25.09 -17.64
CA GLU A 660 19.97 -26.25 -17.02
C GLU A 660 19.34 -26.61 -15.67
N SER A 661 19.44 -27.88 -15.30
CA SER A 661 19.00 -28.36 -13.99
C SER A 661 20.17 -28.47 -13.01
N SER A 662 19.91 -28.20 -11.74
CA SER A 662 20.86 -28.38 -10.64
C SER A 662 20.16 -28.97 -9.42
N SER A 663 20.92 -29.34 -8.39
CA SER A 663 20.37 -29.77 -7.09
C SER A 663 19.57 -28.66 -6.38
N TRP A 664 19.60 -27.42 -6.88
CA TRP A 664 18.86 -26.28 -6.33
C TRP A 664 17.88 -25.66 -7.34
N GLY A 665 17.32 -26.48 -8.24
CA GLY A 665 16.34 -26.06 -9.25
C GLY A 665 16.97 -25.76 -10.61
N LYS A 666 16.19 -25.14 -11.49
CA LYS A 666 16.66 -24.75 -12.82
C LYS A 666 17.53 -23.48 -12.73
N LYS A 667 18.59 -23.40 -13.52
CA LYS A 667 19.57 -22.30 -13.59
C LYS A 667 19.79 -21.87 -15.04
N ILE A 668 20.41 -20.70 -15.21
CA ILE A 668 20.96 -20.25 -16.50
C ILE A 668 22.02 -21.25 -16.99
N ASP A 669 22.18 -21.37 -18.32
CA ASP A 669 23.21 -22.26 -18.89
C ASP A 669 24.64 -21.93 -18.43
N PHE A 670 25.50 -22.94 -18.40
CA PHE A 670 26.86 -22.85 -17.88
C PHE A 670 27.68 -21.76 -18.56
N LYS A 671 27.68 -21.71 -19.90
CA LYS A 671 28.49 -20.76 -20.68
C LYS A 671 28.11 -19.33 -20.33
N THR A 672 26.81 -19.03 -20.27
CA THR A 672 26.32 -17.69 -19.93
C THR A 672 26.70 -17.31 -18.49
N ARG A 673 26.51 -18.22 -17.51
CA ARG A 673 26.92 -17.97 -16.11
C ARG A 673 28.42 -17.67 -16.00
N TYR A 674 29.25 -18.48 -16.66
CA TYR A 674 30.71 -18.30 -16.66
C TYR A 674 31.10 -16.93 -17.22
N ILE A 675 30.55 -16.53 -18.37
CA ILE A 675 30.83 -15.22 -18.99
C ILE A 675 30.42 -14.08 -18.05
N MET A 676 29.21 -14.16 -17.46
CA MET A 676 28.73 -13.14 -16.54
C MET A 676 29.64 -12.96 -15.32
N TYR A 677 30.01 -14.05 -14.65
CA TYR A 677 30.86 -13.97 -13.46
C TYR A 677 32.28 -13.57 -13.80
N SER A 678 32.89 -14.16 -14.83
CA SER A 678 34.27 -13.84 -15.22
C SER A 678 34.43 -12.38 -15.63
N THR A 679 33.44 -11.81 -16.32
CA THR A 679 33.41 -10.39 -16.68
C THR A 679 33.47 -9.50 -15.44
N LEU A 680 32.55 -9.69 -14.48
CA LEU A 680 32.51 -8.86 -13.27
C LEU A 680 33.73 -9.09 -12.37
N ILE A 681 34.17 -10.34 -12.21
CA ILE A 681 35.37 -10.66 -11.41
C ILE A 681 36.62 -10.01 -12.01
N GLN A 682 36.75 -10.04 -13.34
CA GLN A 682 37.86 -9.39 -14.02
C GLN A 682 37.80 -7.88 -13.82
N GLU A 683 36.64 -7.24 -14.03
CA GLU A 683 36.45 -5.80 -13.82
C GLU A 683 36.79 -5.37 -12.39
N LEU A 684 36.25 -6.08 -11.40
CA LEU A 684 36.54 -5.87 -9.99
C LEU A 684 38.05 -5.92 -9.71
N LYS A 685 38.74 -6.90 -10.29
CA LYS A 685 40.19 -7.07 -10.11
C LYS A 685 41.01 -6.01 -10.85
N THR A 686 40.68 -5.68 -12.08
CA THR A 686 41.50 -4.79 -12.93
C THR A 686 41.28 -3.33 -12.59
N THR A 687 40.03 -2.91 -12.49
CA THR A 687 39.61 -1.51 -12.36
C THR A 687 39.60 -1.09 -10.90
N TYR A 688 38.93 -1.89 -10.04
CA TYR A 688 38.71 -1.53 -8.64
C TYR A 688 39.71 -2.15 -7.66
N LYS A 689 40.65 -2.98 -8.15
CA LYS A 689 41.61 -3.74 -7.33
C LYS A 689 40.94 -4.54 -6.20
N PHE A 690 39.73 -5.01 -6.45
CA PHE A 690 38.87 -5.69 -5.48
C PHE A 690 38.85 -7.20 -5.73
N ASP A 691 39.24 -7.99 -4.73
CA ASP A 691 39.37 -9.45 -4.82
C ASP A 691 38.50 -10.23 -3.81
N LYS A 692 37.82 -9.53 -2.87
CA LYS A 692 36.90 -10.11 -1.88
C LYS A 692 35.55 -10.50 -2.51
N VAL A 693 35.59 -11.39 -3.50
CA VAL A 693 34.43 -11.85 -4.29
C VAL A 693 34.08 -13.30 -3.97
N ALA A 694 32.78 -13.59 -3.84
CA ALA A 694 32.28 -14.94 -3.60
C ALA A 694 31.09 -15.29 -4.50
N LEU A 695 30.77 -16.58 -4.64
CA LEU A 695 29.61 -17.05 -5.40
C LEU A 695 28.52 -17.61 -4.46
N CYS A 696 27.25 -17.34 -4.79
CA CYS A 696 26.11 -17.82 -4.03
C CYS A 696 25.37 -18.93 -4.78
N LYS A 697 25.32 -20.11 -4.16
CA LYS A 697 24.60 -21.30 -4.64
C LYS A 697 24.96 -21.63 -6.10
N GLU A 698 26.27 -21.72 -6.35
CA GLU A 698 26.84 -22.07 -7.66
C GLU A 698 27.45 -23.45 -7.75
N THR A 699 27.43 -24.03 -8.94
CA THR A 699 27.88 -25.41 -9.20
C THR A 699 29.40 -25.55 -9.14
N ILE A 700 29.93 -26.71 -8.71
CA ILE A 700 31.39 -27.00 -8.70
C ILE A 700 32.04 -26.61 -10.04
N GLN A 701 31.45 -26.98 -11.17
CA GLN A 701 32.01 -26.66 -12.50
C GLN A 701 32.25 -25.16 -12.73
N ILE A 702 31.44 -24.27 -12.12
CA ILE A 702 31.63 -22.81 -12.24
C ILE A 702 32.79 -22.37 -11.35
N TRP A 703 32.90 -22.91 -10.13
CA TRP A 703 34.04 -22.65 -9.25
C TRP A 703 35.36 -23.05 -9.93
N ASP A 704 35.40 -24.25 -10.50
CA ASP A 704 36.56 -24.77 -11.23
C ASP A 704 36.90 -23.89 -12.44
N ALA A 705 35.89 -23.52 -13.25
CA ALA A 705 36.08 -22.70 -14.45
C ALA A 705 36.59 -21.27 -14.13
N LEU A 706 36.13 -20.69 -13.02
CA LEU A 706 36.60 -19.40 -12.52
C LEU A 706 37.91 -19.50 -11.73
N LYS A 707 38.46 -20.71 -11.55
CA LYS A 707 39.67 -20.99 -10.76
C LYS A 707 39.56 -20.50 -9.31
N MET A 708 38.37 -20.59 -8.72
CA MET A 708 38.08 -20.21 -7.34
C MET A 708 38.01 -21.44 -6.44
N ASP A 709 38.64 -21.40 -5.26
CA ASP A 709 38.60 -22.51 -4.30
C ASP A 709 37.38 -22.42 -3.38
N TYR A 710 36.36 -23.22 -3.69
CA TYR A 710 35.13 -23.27 -2.90
C TYR A 710 35.30 -23.83 -1.48
N LYS A 711 36.41 -24.52 -1.19
CA LYS A 711 36.70 -25.04 0.16
C LYS A 711 37.11 -23.94 1.13
N LYS A 712 37.58 -22.81 0.60
CA LYS A 712 37.98 -21.60 1.36
C LYS A 712 36.98 -20.46 1.19
N ILE A 713 35.75 -20.77 0.80
CA ILE A 713 34.72 -19.77 0.53
C ILE A 713 34.50 -18.84 1.73
N ARG A 714 34.44 -17.54 1.47
CA ARG A 714 33.97 -16.50 2.39
C ARG A 714 32.87 -15.71 1.72
N CYS A 715 31.62 -16.12 1.90
CA CYS A 715 30.46 -15.50 1.24
C CYS A 715 29.71 -14.57 2.19
N ASN A 716 28.61 -13.98 1.71
CA ASN A 716 27.77 -13.08 2.52
C ASN A 716 27.37 -13.65 3.89
N CYS A 717 27.12 -14.95 4.00
CA CYS A 717 26.52 -15.57 5.19
C CYS A 717 27.53 -16.11 6.23
N ILE A 718 28.83 -16.04 5.96
CA ILE A 718 29.90 -16.55 6.82
C ILE A 718 31.05 -15.53 6.94
N TRP A 719 32.00 -15.81 7.83
CA TRP A 719 33.18 -14.96 8.09
C TRP A 719 34.09 -14.80 6.87
#